data_AF-A0A6B1E1T6-F1
#
_entry.id   AF-A0A6B1E1T6-F1
#
_cell.length_a   1.000
_cell.length_b   1.000
_cell.length_c   1.000
_cell.angle_alpha   90.00
_cell.angle_beta   90.00
_cell.angle_gamma   90.00
#
_symmetry.space_group_name_H-M   'P 1'
#
loop_
_entity.id
_entity.type
_entity.pdbx_description
1 polymer ?
#
loop_
_entity_poly.entity_id
_entity_poly.type
_entity_poly.pdbx_seq_one_letter_code
_entity_poly.pdbx_strand_id
1 'polypeptide(L)'
;MRQLFTILLCALLVGGSLAATLGTRELRDFELRGYVDPTRDHNLPFRSPRAGINAELLQYAPEELRLHLEKMRAANFRWLRQFARWDELEPQPGEFDWSGWDALVEQLRAFPELELVVVLMNSPAWARNQHPTRALTATAPPADLDSFAQFVSQFAARYSGEIDYYQVWDEPNLDDAWGSLDPRPAEYIALLETARQAILRNDSTATIIAAALAPTTETSGQNISDIRYLQALYDHGARDLMDIVAGKPYGFEHSPLDRRVDESLLNFSRLIALREIMLANGDGKKPLWASNFGWNALPPGWQGDESIWEDVSQEQQIAYTRQAIQRARREWAWLGAMFLQHWQPAAPPTSAQWGFALVQPDGSASPLLDALPAIQAETHAQDGLYHARNPYAGYSGIWQFSERGADIGWLNTSDSHLSFDFFGSDVAMLVNEDDYVAFLYPQVDGEPANAAQHDADGNAYIFLRSNNQQPQQTVAPVARGLSLGEHRLTAVADQGWDRWAIAGYAVSSGNLAAPYNRQIALGIVTCLLSLAALLTSLMRAPWADWLPRIASITSGLSAGIHLLLAGATSLAMMLAMLLTWGMPKPALFMRDEVNLLLALLTGGLLYFSPSLLLSLLLGLALFGLVFQRLESGLILTLLWAPFFLY
;
A
#
# COMPACT_ATOMS: atom_id res chain seq x y z
N MET A 1 12.56 -1.05 54.55
CA MET A 1 13.13 -0.16 53.51
C MET A 1 13.68 -0.92 52.32
N ARG A 2 14.68 -1.82 52.45
CA ARG A 2 15.26 -2.56 51.31
C ARG A 2 14.23 -3.33 50.46
N GLN A 3 13.34 -4.11 51.07
CA GLN A 3 12.31 -4.86 50.33
C GLN A 3 11.26 -3.97 49.65
N LEU A 4 10.89 -2.83 50.27
CA LEU A 4 9.97 -1.86 49.66
C LEU A 4 10.60 -1.22 48.42
N PHE A 5 11.89 -0.88 48.50
CA PHE A 5 12.66 -0.42 47.36
C PHE A 5 12.74 -1.48 46.26
N THR A 6 12.94 -2.75 46.60
CA THR A 6 12.90 -3.86 45.62
C THR A 6 11.55 -3.98 44.93
N ILE A 7 10.44 -3.90 45.67
CA ILE A 7 9.09 -3.93 45.08
C ILE A 7 8.87 -2.76 44.13
N LEU A 8 9.24 -1.53 44.54
CA LEU A 8 9.16 -0.34 43.70
C LEU A 8 10.01 -0.48 42.43
N LEU A 9 11.24 -0.98 42.56
CA LEU A 9 12.12 -1.22 41.42
C LEU A 9 11.54 -2.27 40.46
N CYS A 10 11.04 -3.40 40.97
CA CYS A 10 10.40 -4.43 40.15
C CYS A 10 9.13 -3.89 39.45
N ALA A 11 8.32 -3.08 40.14
CA ALA A 11 7.14 -2.45 39.54
C ALA A 11 7.51 -1.47 38.43
N LEU A 12 8.54 -0.65 38.63
CA LEU A 12 9.08 0.24 37.59
C LEU A 12 9.63 -0.54 36.39
N LEU A 13 10.30 -1.67 36.63
CA LEU A 13 10.82 -2.53 35.55
C LEU A 13 9.71 -3.20 34.74
N VAL A 14 8.61 -3.64 35.39
CA VAL A 14 7.41 -4.13 34.70
C VAL A 14 6.82 -3.01 33.83
N GLY A 15 6.57 -1.83 34.41
CA GLY A 15 6.00 -0.70 33.70
C GLY A 15 6.86 -0.26 32.51
N GLY A 16 8.17 -0.13 32.71
CA GLY A 16 9.13 0.23 31.66
C GLY A 16 9.22 -0.81 30.55
N SER A 17 9.23 -2.11 30.88
CA SER A 17 9.26 -3.19 29.87
C SER A 17 7.97 -3.24 29.07
N LEU A 18 6.81 -3.05 29.71
CA LEU A 18 5.52 -3.00 29.03
C LEU A 18 5.42 -1.79 28.10
N ALA A 19 5.80 -0.59 28.59
CA ALA A 19 5.82 0.63 27.79
C ALA A 19 6.75 0.50 26.58
N ALA A 20 7.97 -0.04 26.77
CA ALA A 20 8.90 -0.29 25.66
C ALA A 20 8.31 -1.27 24.64
N THR A 21 7.69 -2.36 25.10
CA THR A 21 7.08 -3.36 24.20
C THR A 21 5.96 -2.75 23.36
N LEU A 22 5.05 -1.98 24.00
CA LEU A 22 3.94 -1.33 23.31
C LEU A 22 4.44 -0.24 22.35
N GLY A 23 5.37 0.61 22.78
CA GLY A 23 5.95 1.66 21.95
C GLY A 23 6.73 1.10 20.76
N THR A 24 7.49 0.02 20.91
CA THR A 24 8.16 -0.65 19.79
C THR A 24 7.16 -1.26 18.81
N ARG A 25 6.04 -1.82 19.30
CA ARG A 25 4.98 -2.34 18.43
C ARG A 25 4.32 -1.23 17.62
N GLU A 26 3.95 -0.13 18.27
CA GLU A 26 3.36 1.03 17.59
C GLU A 26 4.32 1.64 16.56
N LEU A 27 5.60 1.81 16.92
CA LEU A 27 6.62 2.28 15.99
C LEU A 27 6.79 1.35 14.78
N ARG A 28 6.81 0.03 15.01
CA ARG A 28 6.86 -0.96 13.92
C ARG A 28 5.65 -0.83 13.00
N ASP A 29 4.45 -0.77 13.58
CA ASP A 29 3.20 -0.72 12.83
C ASP A 29 3.08 0.61 12.05
N PHE A 30 3.62 1.71 12.58
CA PHE A 30 3.74 3.00 11.90
C PHE A 30 4.77 2.99 10.76
N GLU A 31 6.01 2.56 11.02
CA GLU A 31 7.10 2.56 10.04
C GLU A 31 6.86 1.58 8.88
N LEU A 32 6.27 0.42 9.20
CA LEU A 32 6.03 -0.68 8.26
C LEU A 32 4.58 -0.75 7.78
N ARG A 33 3.78 0.31 7.95
CA ARG A 33 2.43 0.34 7.38
C ARG A 33 2.51 0.16 5.85
N GLY A 34 1.76 -0.79 5.31
CA GLY A 34 1.78 -1.15 3.88
C GLY A 34 2.95 -2.04 3.44
N TYR A 35 3.90 -2.38 4.32
CA TYR A 35 4.96 -3.35 4.04
C TYR A 35 4.40 -4.78 3.95
N VAL A 36 4.78 -5.52 2.90
CA VAL A 36 4.48 -6.95 2.78
C VAL A 36 5.72 -7.73 2.39
N ASP A 37 5.96 -8.86 3.08
CA ASP A 37 7.00 -9.83 2.75
C ASP A 37 6.42 -10.92 1.82
N PRO A 38 6.74 -10.92 0.52
CA PRO A 38 6.15 -11.86 -0.45
C PRO A 38 6.59 -13.32 -0.19
N THR A 39 7.64 -13.56 0.59
CA THR A 39 8.06 -14.92 0.98
C THR A 39 7.20 -15.51 2.12
N ARG A 40 6.21 -14.74 2.58
CA ARG A 40 5.29 -15.13 3.67
C ARG A 40 3.81 -14.94 3.32
N ASP A 41 3.50 -14.08 2.36
CA ASP A 41 2.14 -13.77 1.95
C ASP A 41 1.99 -13.96 0.44
N HIS A 42 1.03 -14.79 0.02
CA HIS A 42 0.69 -15.00 -1.39
C HIS A 42 -0.56 -14.23 -1.84
N ASN A 43 -1.17 -13.44 -0.96
CA ASN A 43 -2.29 -12.56 -1.31
C ASN A 43 -1.77 -11.28 -1.98
N LEU A 44 -1.01 -11.48 -3.05
CA LEU A 44 -0.27 -10.48 -3.79
C LEU A 44 -0.43 -10.72 -5.29
N PRO A 45 -0.44 -9.66 -6.11
CA PRO A 45 -0.29 -9.79 -7.55
C PRO A 45 1.10 -10.33 -7.91
N PHE A 46 1.22 -10.89 -9.11
CA PHE A 46 2.52 -11.09 -9.72
C PHE A 46 3.13 -9.73 -10.11
N ARG A 47 4.44 -9.61 -9.95
CA ARG A 47 5.21 -8.40 -10.19
C ARG A 47 5.29 -8.14 -11.69
N SER A 48 4.80 -6.98 -12.10
CA SER A 48 4.98 -6.40 -13.42
C SER A 48 6.17 -5.42 -13.43
N PRO A 49 6.74 -5.07 -14.60
CA PRO A 49 7.64 -3.93 -14.71
C PRO A 49 6.98 -2.68 -14.11
N ARG A 50 7.75 -1.83 -13.44
CA ARG A 50 7.20 -0.69 -12.70
C ARG A 50 7.32 0.65 -13.40
N ALA A 51 8.32 0.81 -14.27
CA ALA A 51 8.66 2.10 -14.86
C ALA A 51 7.60 2.51 -15.90
N GLY A 52 6.77 3.50 -15.54
CA GLY A 52 5.80 4.12 -16.43
C GLY A 52 5.98 5.63 -16.54
N ILE A 53 5.42 6.21 -17.59
CA ILE A 53 5.40 7.65 -17.84
C ILE A 53 4.05 8.07 -18.43
N ASN A 54 3.48 9.17 -17.93
CA ASN A 54 2.35 9.83 -18.58
C ASN A 54 2.86 10.67 -19.75
N ALA A 55 2.23 10.52 -20.91
CA ALA A 55 2.66 11.18 -22.14
C ALA A 55 1.48 11.74 -22.94
N GLU A 56 1.78 12.76 -23.74
CA GLU A 56 0.87 13.34 -24.73
C GLU A 56 1.49 13.11 -26.12
N LEU A 57 1.58 11.85 -26.53
CA LEU A 57 2.30 11.37 -27.72
C LEU A 57 1.71 11.90 -29.03
N LEU A 58 0.41 12.20 -29.04
CA LEU A 58 -0.30 12.73 -30.21
C LEU A 58 0.08 14.18 -30.54
N GLN A 59 0.83 14.87 -29.66
CA GLN A 59 1.31 16.24 -29.92
C GLN A 59 2.46 16.28 -30.94
N TYR A 60 3.10 15.14 -31.23
CA TYR A 60 4.32 15.07 -32.03
C TYR A 60 4.06 14.70 -33.49
N ALA A 61 4.85 15.27 -34.41
CA ALA A 61 4.94 14.73 -35.75
C ALA A 61 5.61 13.33 -35.74
N PRO A 62 5.38 12.46 -36.74
CA PRO A 62 5.88 11.07 -36.71
C PRO A 62 7.39 10.91 -36.45
N GLU A 63 8.24 11.75 -37.04
CA GLU A 63 9.69 11.69 -36.82
C GLU A 63 10.10 12.14 -35.41
N GLU A 64 9.39 13.12 -34.84
CA GLU A 64 9.61 13.58 -33.47
C GLU A 64 9.12 12.53 -32.47
N LEU A 65 7.96 11.93 -32.73
CA LEU A 65 7.41 10.84 -31.92
C LEU A 65 8.41 9.70 -31.79
N ARG A 66 9.01 9.26 -32.92
CA ARG A 66 10.03 8.21 -32.91
C ARG A 66 11.23 8.57 -32.03
N LEU A 67 11.71 9.81 -32.10
CA LEU A 67 12.79 10.28 -31.23
C LEU A 67 12.39 10.25 -29.75
N HIS A 68 11.16 10.62 -29.41
CA HIS A 68 10.68 10.55 -28.03
C HIS A 68 10.54 9.11 -27.54
N LEU A 69 10.04 8.19 -28.36
CA LEU A 69 9.98 6.76 -28.04
C LEU A 69 11.39 6.18 -27.81
N GLU A 70 12.37 6.54 -28.65
CA GLU A 70 13.77 6.15 -28.45
C GLU A 70 14.33 6.64 -27.11
N LYS A 71 14.02 7.89 -26.72
CA LYS A 71 14.43 8.45 -25.42
C LYS A 71 13.72 7.76 -24.25
N MET A 72 12.43 7.46 -24.37
CA MET A 72 11.66 6.75 -23.34
C MET A 72 12.23 5.34 -23.09
N ARG A 73 12.54 4.62 -24.17
CA ARG A 73 13.22 3.32 -24.11
C ARG A 73 14.59 3.44 -23.43
N ALA A 74 15.40 4.44 -23.82
CA ALA A 74 16.71 4.68 -23.21
C ALA A 74 16.64 5.04 -21.72
N ALA A 75 15.51 5.63 -21.28
CA ALA A 75 15.23 5.88 -19.88
C ALA A 75 14.76 4.64 -19.10
N ASN A 76 14.60 3.48 -19.74
CA ASN A 76 14.03 2.23 -19.19
C ASN A 76 12.54 2.32 -18.81
N PHE A 77 11.74 3.13 -19.51
CA PHE A 77 10.29 3.03 -19.38
C PHE A 77 9.77 1.77 -20.06
N ARG A 78 8.76 1.14 -19.44
CA ARG A 78 7.95 0.06 -20.02
C ARG A 78 6.59 0.60 -20.43
N TRP A 79 5.94 1.33 -19.54
CA TRP A 79 4.54 1.73 -19.69
C TRP A 79 4.41 3.17 -20.14
N LEU A 80 3.63 3.40 -21.19
CA LEU A 80 3.30 4.72 -21.70
C LEU A 80 1.81 4.96 -21.50
N ARG A 81 1.45 5.86 -20.57
CA ARG A 81 0.05 6.18 -20.31
C ARG A 81 -0.40 7.36 -21.19
N GLN A 82 -1.34 7.11 -22.09
CA GLN A 82 -1.80 8.03 -23.13
C GLN A 82 -3.33 8.15 -23.12
N PHE A 83 -3.86 9.37 -23.18
CA PHE A 83 -5.30 9.60 -23.27
C PHE A 83 -5.83 9.39 -24.68
N ALA A 84 -6.91 8.61 -24.81
CA ALA A 84 -7.80 8.52 -25.97
C ALA A 84 -9.07 9.31 -25.68
N ARG A 85 -9.08 10.57 -26.15
CA ARG A 85 -10.17 11.52 -25.91
C ARG A 85 -11.28 11.29 -26.94
N TRP A 86 -12.43 10.81 -26.50
CA TRP A 86 -13.56 10.48 -27.37
C TRP A 86 -14.07 11.71 -28.14
N ASP A 87 -14.08 12.88 -27.50
CA ASP A 87 -14.52 14.11 -28.14
C ASP A 87 -13.63 14.58 -29.29
N GLU A 88 -12.35 14.20 -29.28
CA GLU A 88 -11.40 14.43 -30.37
C GLU A 88 -11.49 13.35 -31.45
N LEU A 89 -11.66 12.09 -31.02
CA LEU A 89 -11.73 10.92 -31.90
C LEU A 89 -13.05 10.83 -32.67
N GLU A 90 -14.17 11.30 -32.11
CA GLU A 90 -15.50 11.31 -32.73
C GLU A 90 -16.20 12.68 -32.57
N PRO A 91 -15.72 13.74 -33.25
CA PRO A 91 -16.28 15.08 -33.08
C PRO A 91 -17.75 15.18 -33.49
N GLN A 92 -18.19 14.34 -34.43
CA GLN A 92 -19.59 14.19 -34.86
C GLN A 92 -19.99 12.71 -34.81
N PRO A 93 -21.28 12.39 -34.55
CA PRO A 93 -21.73 11.00 -34.42
C PRO A 93 -21.39 10.18 -35.68
N GLY A 94 -20.62 9.11 -35.51
CA GLY A 94 -20.18 8.20 -36.57
C GLY A 94 -19.01 8.71 -37.44
N GLU A 95 -18.50 9.92 -37.22
CA GLU A 95 -17.38 10.50 -37.96
C GLU A 95 -16.11 10.46 -37.12
N PHE A 96 -15.31 9.41 -37.30
CA PHE A 96 -14.08 9.18 -36.55
C PHE A 96 -12.83 9.74 -37.23
N ASP A 97 -11.94 10.36 -36.46
CA ASP A 97 -10.56 10.67 -36.87
C ASP A 97 -9.55 9.75 -36.18
N TRP A 98 -9.15 8.68 -36.88
CA TRP A 98 -8.17 7.72 -36.40
C TRP A 98 -6.72 8.09 -36.73
N SER A 99 -6.48 9.16 -37.50
CA SER A 99 -5.19 9.39 -38.15
C SER A 99 -4.01 9.50 -37.17
N GLY A 100 -4.20 10.20 -36.05
CA GLY A 100 -3.18 10.32 -35.00
C GLY A 100 -2.90 9.00 -34.29
N TRP A 101 -3.94 8.24 -33.96
CA TRP A 101 -3.81 6.94 -33.28
C TRP A 101 -3.21 5.86 -34.18
N ASP A 102 -3.59 5.83 -35.45
CA ASP A 102 -2.99 4.93 -36.45
C ASP A 102 -1.49 5.19 -36.59
N ALA A 103 -1.09 6.46 -36.67
CA ALA A 103 0.32 6.82 -36.74
C ALA A 103 1.08 6.45 -35.45
N LEU A 104 0.48 6.66 -34.28
CA LEU A 104 1.06 6.29 -32.99
C LEU A 104 1.29 4.78 -32.88
N VAL A 105 0.25 3.98 -33.15
CA VAL A 105 0.32 2.52 -33.06
C VAL A 105 1.33 1.96 -34.07
N GLU A 106 1.37 2.50 -35.29
CA GLU A 106 2.37 2.09 -36.29
C GLU A 106 3.80 2.34 -35.82
N GLN A 107 4.09 3.49 -35.20
CA GLN A 107 5.43 3.76 -34.66
C GLN A 107 5.78 2.84 -33.49
N LEU A 108 4.81 2.54 -32.61
CA LEU A 108 5.03 1.68 -31.45
C LEU A 108 5.38 0.23 -31.81
N ARG A 109 4.97 -0.27 -32.98
CA ARG A 109 5.39 -1.60 -33.46
C ARG A 109 6.91 -1.76 -33.57
N ALA A 110 7.66 -0.66 -33.71
CA ALA A 110 9.12 -0.67 -33.71
C ALA A 110 9.74 -0.77 -32.30
N PHE A 111 8.93 -0.66 -31.24
CA PHE A 111 9.33 -0.63 -29.83
C PHE A 111 8.53 -1.64 -29.01
N PRO A 112 8.66 -2.96 -29.27
CA PRO A 112 7.87 -4.00 -28.58
C PRO A 112 8.11 -4.05 -27.06
N GLU A 113 9.14 -3.37 -26.57
CA GLU A 113 9.39 -3.17 -25.15
C GLU A 113 8.58 -2.07 -24.49
N LEU A 114 7.91 -1.20 -25.26
CA LEU A 114 7.03 -0.14 -24.77
C LEU A 114 5.57 -0.56 -24.95
N GLU A 115 4.80 -0.49 -23.87
CA GLU A 115 3.40 -0.89 -23.85
C GLU A 115 2.51 0.32 -23.53
N LEU A 116 1.42 0.47 -24.30
CA LEU A 116 0.44 1.52 -24.06
C LEU A 116 -0.53 1.14 -22.94
N VAL A 117 -0.79 2.12 -22.08
CA VAL A 117 -1.95 2.15 -21.19
C VAL A 117 -2.86 3.25 -21.68
N VAL A 118 -3.95 2.87 -22.34
CA VAL A 118 -4.87 3.83 -22.95
C VAL A 118 -5.91 4.28 -21.93
N VAL A 119 -6.05 5.58 -21.77
CA VAL A 119 -7.08 6.19 -20.92
C VAL A 119 -8.25 6.62 -21.80
N LEU A 120 -9.35 5.85 -21.77
CA LEU A 120 -10.59 6.19 -22.46
C LEU A 120 -11.32 7.27 -21.66
N MET A 121 -11.39 8.48 -22.20
CA MET A 121 -11.93 9.65 -21.48
C MET A 121 -12.68 10.60 -22.42
N ASN A 122 -13.37 11.56 -21.80
CA ASN A 122 -14.19 12.60 -22.39
C ASN A 122 -15.46 12.07 -23.08
N SER A 123 -16.39 12.97 -23.31
CA SER A 123 -17.59 12.75 -24.10
C SER A 123 -17.74 13.88 -25.11
N PRO A 124 -17.98 13.64 -26.41
CA PRO A 124 -18.22 14.69 -27.40
C PRO A 124 -19.46 15.51 -27.06
N ALA A 125 -19.53 16.74 -27.56
CA ALA A 125 -20.64 17.66 -27.27
C ALA A 125 -22.02 17.09 -27.62
N TRP A 126 -22.11 16.26 -28.66
CA TRP A 126 -23.36 15.61 -29.08
C TRP A 126 -23.80 14.47 -28.16
N ALA A 127 -22.88 13.89 -27.37
CA ALA A 127 -23.13 12.78 -26.46
C ALA A 127 -23.31 13.22 -25.00
N ARG A 128 -23.17 14.52 -24.68
CA ARG A 128 -23.34 15.06 -23.33
C ARG A 128 -24.78 15.52 -23.09
N ASN A 129 -25.26 15.34 -21.86
CA ASN A 129 -26.55 15.88 -21.45
C ASN A 129 -26.53 17.42 -21.43
N GLN A 130 -27.67 18.05 -21.68
CA GLN A 130 -27.83 19.46 -21.35
C GLN A 130 -28.16 19.58 -19.86
N HIS A 131 -27.39 20.39 -19.13
CA HIS A 131 -27.67 20.69 -17.72
C HIS A 131 -28.35 22.05 -17.61
N PRO A 132 -29.44 22.20 -16.81
CA PRO A 132 -30.27 23.40 -16.83
C PRO A 132 -29.56 24.67 -16.34
N THR A 133 -28.51 24.52 -15.53
CA THR A 133 -27.84 25.65 -14.84
C THR A 133 -26.32 25.65 -14.96
N ARG A 134 -25.71 24.63 -15.57
CA ARG A 134 -24.25 24.48 -15.67
C ARG A 134 -23.88 24.15 -17.11
N ALA A 135 -22.80 24.75 -17.61
CA ALA A 135 -22.21 24.33 -18.86
C ALA A 135 -21.30 23.13 -18.57
N LEU A 136 -21.63 21.96 -19.13
CA LEU A 136 -20.82 20.76 -18.94
C LEU A 136 -19.56 20.83 -19.79
N THR A 137 -18.42 20.47 -19.19
CA THR A 137 -17.13 20.33 -19.88
C THR A 137 -17.05 19.00 -20.62
N ALA A 138 -15.95 18.77 -21.36
CA ALA A 138 -15.73 17.50 -22.06
C ALA A 138 -15.60 16.29 -21.14
N THR A 139 -15.26 16.51 -19.87
CA THR A 139 -15.14 15.48 -18.83
C THR A 139 -16.50 15.09 -18.23
N ALA A 140 -17.62 15.56 -18.78
CA ALA A 140 -18.91 15.03 -18.34
C ALA A 140 -19.07 13.57 -18.80
N PRO A 141 -19.64 12.68 -17.96
CA PRO A 141 -20.03 11.36 -18.42
C PRO A 141 -21.07 11.48 -19.55
N PRO A 142 -21.13 10.49 -20.45
CA PRO A 142 -22.07 10.53 -21.55
C PRO A 142 -23.51 10.39 -21.08
N ALA A 143 -24.41 11.04 -21.80
CA ALA A 143 -25.85 10.96 -21.57
C ALA A 143 -26.42 9.55 -21.82
N ASP A 144 -25.80 8.84 -22.76
CA ASP A 144 -26.14 7.50 -23.20
C ASP A 144 -24.89 6.62 -23.20
N LEU A 145 -24.92 5.56 -22.38
CA LEU A 145 -23.81 4.62 -22.25
C LEU A 145 -23.63 3.76 -23.51
N ASP A 146 -24.69 3.55 -24.30
CA ASP A 146 -24.59 2.78 -25.55
C ASP A 146 -23.73 3.50 -26.59
N SER A 147 -23.84 4.83 -26.66
CA SER A 147 -22.97 5.66 -27.51
C SER A 147 -21.50 5.53 -27.12
N PHE A 148 -21.19 5.53 -25.82
CA PHE A 148 -19.83 5.29 -25.34
C PHE A 148 -19.36 3.85 -25.64
N ALA A 149 -20.24 2.86 -25.45
CA ALA A 149 -19.94 1.47 -25.77
C ALA A 149 -19.58 1.28 -27.26
N GLN A 150 -20.22 2.03 -28.16
CA GLN A 150 -19.93 2.00 -29.60
C GLN A 150 -18.54 2.58 -29.91
N PHE A 151 -18.17 3.71 -29.29
CA PHE A 151 -16.82 4.25 -29.38
C PHE A 151 -15.77 3.25 -28.87
N VAL A 152 -15.97 2.75 -27.65
CA VAL A 152 -15.04 1.80 -27.01
C VAL A 152 -14.93 0.51 -27.84
N SER A 153 -16.02 0.01 -28.39
CA SER A 153 -16.01 -1.17 -29.27
C SER A 153 -15.20 -0.92 -30.54
N GLN A 154 -15.36 0.25 -31.19
CA GLN A 154 -14.61 0.59 -32.40
C GLN A 154 -13.12 0.79 -32.11
N PHE A 155 -12.79 1.44 -30.99
CA PHE A 155 -11.41 1.61 -30.54
C PHE A 155 -10.74 0.25 -30.28
N ALA A 156 -11.36 -0.59 -29.45
CA ALA A 156 -10.84 -1.91 -29.11
C ALA A 156 -10.73 -2.82 -30.34
N ALA A 157 -11.75 -2.88 -31.20
CA ALA A 157 -11.72 -3.67 -32.43
C ALA A 157 -10.59 -3.24 -33.39
N ARG A 158 -10.20 -1.97 -33.35
CA ARG A 158 -9.15 -1.42 -34.20
C ARG A 158 -7.75 -1.72 -33.69
N TYR A 159 -7.56 -1.72 -32.36
CA TYR A 159 -6.22 -1.73 -31.74
C TYR A 159 -5.96 -2.93 -30.81
N SER A 160 -6.84 -3.93 -30.74
CA SER A 160 -6.68 -5.14 -29.92
C SER A 160 -5.45 -5.99 -30.28
N GLY A 161 -4.77 -5.71 -31.40
CA GLY A 161 -3.51 -6.37 -31.76
C GLY A 161 -2.28 -5.76 -31.08
N GLU A 162 -2.41 -4.55 -30.53
CA GLU A 162 -1.30 -3.74 -30.03
C GLU A 162 -1.55 -3.15 -28.63
N ILE A 163 -2.80 -3.13 -28.16
CA ILE A 163 -3.19 -2.50 -26.90
C ILE A 163 -3.94 -3.50 -26.04
N ASP A 164 -3.31 -3.90 -24.95
CA ASP A 164 -3.88 -4.84 -23.97
C ASP A 164 -4.40 -4.13 -22.70
N TYR A 165 -4.06 -2.86 -22.45
CA TYR A 165 -4.34 -2.18 -21.18
C TYR A 165 -5.24 -0.95 -21.37
N TYR A 166 -6.44 -1.02 -20.80
CA TYR A 166 -7.47 0.01 -20.92
C TYR A 166 -7.83 0.57 -19.54
N GLN A 167 -7.49 1.82 -19.29
CA GLN A 167 -8.02 2.60 -18.17
C GLN A 167 -9.33 3.26 -18.58
N VAL A 168 -10.41 3.00 -17.83
CA VAL A 168 -11.72 3.61 -18.09
C VAL A 168 -11.89 4.83 -17.21
N TRP A 169 -11.87 6.01 -17.83
CA TRP A 169 -11.94 7.33 -17.22
C TRP A 169 -10.72 7.74 -16.40
N ASP A 170 -10.67 9.00 -15.96
CA ASP A 170 -9.65 9.55 -15.06
C ASP A 170 -10.30 10.51 -14.04
N GLU A 171 -9.93 10.37 -12.77
CA GLU A 171 -10.36 11.25 -11.67
C GLU A 171 -11.89 11.47 -11.54
N PRO A 172 -12.77 10.44 -11.69
CA PRO A 172 -14.23 10.62 -11.60
C PRO A 172 -14.70 11.02 -10.19
N ASN A 173 -13.79 11.08 -9.23
CA ASN A 173 -14.00 11.53 -7.86
C ASN A 173 -13.84 13.06 -7.72
N LEU A 174 -13.44 13.77 -8.77
CA LEU A 174 -13.40 15.22 -8.85
C LEU A 174 -14.48 15.76 -9.80
N ASP A 175 -15.15 16.84 -9.43
CA ASP A 175 -16.18 17.47 -10.27
C ASP A 175 -15.60 18.07 -11.57
N ASP A 176 -14.42 18.68 -11.51
CA ASP A 176 -13.70 19.21 -12.68
C ASP A 176 -13.37 18.12 -13.71
N ALA A 177 -13.16 16.88 -13.25
CA ALA A 177 -12.96 15.69 -14.10
C ALA A 177 -14.25 14.86 -14.31
N TRP A 178 -15.40 15.40 -13.88
CA TRP A 178 -16.72 14.81 -14.03
C TRP A 178 -17.74 15.82 -14.58
N GLY A 179 -17.32 16.74 -15.45
CA GLY A 179 -18.22 17.64 -16.16
C GLY A 179 -18.76 18.81 -15.33
N SER A 180 -18.09 19.16 -14.22
CA SER A 180 -18.62 20.05 -13.17
C SER A 180 -19.94 19.55 -12.57
N LEU A 181 -20.14 18.23 -12.61
CA LEU A 181 -21.21 17.53 -11.91
C LEU A 181 -20.66 16.93 -10.62
N ASP A 182 -21.54 16.74 -9.65
CA ASP A 182 -21.18 16.09 -8.40
C ASP A 182 -20.77 14.63 -8.69
N PRO A 183 -19.57 14.17 -8.26
CA PRO A 183 -19.09 12.81 -8.46
C PRO A 183 -20.06 11.74 -7.97
N ARG A 184 -20.33 10.73 -8.80
CA ARG A 184 -21.27 9.65 -8.50
C ARG A 184 -20.66 8.26 -8.73
N PRO A 185 -20.26 7.53 -7.67
CA PRO A 185 -19.68 6.19 -7.78
C PRO A 185 -20.53 5.21 -8.61
N ALA A 186 -21.85 5.20 -8.42
CA ALA A 186 -22.76 4.31 -9.15
C ALA A 186 -22.79 4.60 -10.66
N GLU A 187 -22.71 5.87 -11.08
CA GLU A 187 -22.69 6.25 -12.50
C GLU A 187 -21.36 5.84 -13.14
N TYR A 188 -20.25 6.02 -12.43
CA TYR A 188 -18.95 5.54 -12.87
C TYR A 188 -18.90 4.01 -12.99
N ILE A 189 -19.51 3.26 -12.07
CA ILE A 189 -19.59 1.79 -12.16
C ILE A 189 -20.35 1.33 -13.41
N ALA A 190 -21.47 1.97 -13.73
CA ALA A 190 -22.21 1.67 -14.96
C ALA A 190 -21.38 1.96 -16.23
N LEU A 191 -20.62 3.08 -16.23
CA LEU A 191 -19.68 3.42 -17.30
C LEU A 191 -18.57 2.37 -17.44
N LEU A 192 -17.95 1.97 -16.32
CA LEU A 192 -16.90 0.95 -16.27
C LEU A 192 -17.38 -0.41 -16.75
N GLU A 193 -18.55 -0.86 -16.29
CA GLU A 193 -19.15 -2.13 -16.72
C GLU A 193 -19.41 -2.11 -18.23
N THR A 194 -19.97 -1.01 -18.74
CA THR A 194 -20.26 -0.84 -20.17
C THR A 194 -18.99 -0.90 -21.02
N ALA A 195 -17.95 -0.15 -20.62
CA ALA A 195 -16.66 -0.15 -21.31
C ALA A 195 -16.01 -1.52 -21.28
N ARG A 196 -15.96 -2.18 -20.12
CA ARG A 196 -15.43 -3.54 -19.97
C ARG A 196 -16.11 -4.52 -20.92
N GLN A 197 -17.44 -4.52 -20.98
CA GLN A 197 -18.18 -5.42 -21.87
C GLN A 197 -17.91 -5.11 -23.36
N ALA A 198 -17.72 -3.85 -23.73
CA ALA A 198 -17.36 -3.45 -25.09
C ALA A 198 -15.93 -3.89 -25.46
N ILE A 199 -14.96 -3.69 -24.56
CA ILE A 199 -13.56 -4.10 -24.74
C ILE A 199 -13.49 -5.62 -24.87
N LEU A 200 -13.98 -6.38 -23.88
CA LEU A 200 -13.83 -7.84 -23.85
C LEU A 200 -14.55 -8.59 -24.98
N ARG A 201 -15.51 -7.94 -25.65
CA ARG A 201 -16.15 -8.48 -26.87
C ARG A 201 -15.22 -8.43 -28.10
N ASN A 202 -14.29 -7.49 -28.13
CA ASN A 202 -13.36 -7.27 -29.25
C ASN A 202 -11.93 -7.75 -28.91
N ASP A 203 -11.57 -7.72 -27.63
CA ASP A 203 -10.29 -8.16 -27.09
C ASP A 203 -10.51 -8.95 -25.80
N SER A 204 -10.58 -10.28 -25.91
CA SER A 204 -10.81 -11.16 -24.76
C SER A 204 -9.63 -11.26 -23.78
N THR A 205 -8.46 -10.73 -24.16
CA THR A 205 -7.22 -10.76 -23.38
C THR A 205 -6.91 -9.43 -22.70
N ALA A 206 -7.66 -8.38 -23.00
CA ALA A 206 -7.50 -7.06 -22.41
C ALA A 206 -7.56 -7.07 -20.87
N THR A 207 -6.71 -6.24 -20.28
CA THR A 207 -6.68 -5.88 -18.87
C THR A 207 -7.44 -4.57 -18.65
N ILE A 208 -8.43 -4.61 -17.76
CA ILE A 208 -9.24 -3.43 -17.41
C ILE A 208 -8.68 -2.76 -16.17
N ILE A 209 -8.37 -1.47 -16.28
CA ILE A 209 -7.90 -0.64 -15.18
C ILE A 209 -9.03 0.33 -14.80
N ALA A 210 -9.37 0.37 -13.51
CA ALA A 210 -10.28 1.40 -13.02
C ALA A 210 -9.66 2.79 -13.15
N ALA A 211 -10.50 3.81 -13.07
CA ALA A 211 -10.08 5.19 -13.15
C ALA A 211 -9.04 5.50 -12.08
N ALA A 212 -8.01 6.25 -12.45
CA ALA A 212 -7.05 6.71 -11.47
C ALA A 212 -7.69 7.77 -10.58
N LEU A 213 -7.84 7.46 -9.30
CA LEU A 213 -8.48 8.34 -8.33
C LEU A 213 -7.52 9.45 -7.89
N ALA A 214 -7.98 10.70 -7.94
CA ALA A 214 -7.22 11.85 -7.51
C ALA A 214 -7.22 11.97 -5.98
N PRO A 215 -6.06 12.19 -5.33
CA PRO A 215 -6.03 12.44 -3.90
C PRO A 215 -6.64 13.82 -3.61
N THR A 216 -7.56 13.87 -2.66
CA THR A 216 -8.14 15.14 -2.18
C THR A 216 -8.44 15.04 -0.69
N THR A 217 -8.25 16.16 0.00
CA THR A 217 -8.58 16.38 1.42
C THR A 217 -9.80 17.29 1.58
N GLU A 218 -10.42 17.69 0.46
CA GLU A 218 -11.58 18.55 0.48
C GLU A 218 -12.79 17.87 1.14
N THR A 219 -13.58 18.64 1.87
CA THR A 219 -14.76 18.17 2.60
C THR A 219 -16.05 18.91 2.21
N SER A 220 -16.03 19.73 1.16
CA SER A 220 -17.17 20.54 0.71
C SER A 220 -18.33 19.72 0.16
N GLY A 221 -18.06 18.48 -0.28
CA GLY A 221 -19.00 17.62 -0.98
C GLY A 221 -18.99 17.77 -2.51
N GLN A 222 -18.23 18.71 -3.07
CA GLN A 222 -18.01 18.83 -4.53
C GLN A 222 -17.08 17.73 -5.04
N ASN A 223 -16.06 17.40 -4.24
CA ASN A 223 -15.12 16.33 -4.51
C ASN A 223 -15.21 15.24 -3.44
N ILE A 224 -14.94 14.00 -3.84
CA ILE A 224 -14.92 12.85 -2.93
C ILE A 224 -13.49 12.36 -2.80
N SER A 225 -13.03 12.18 -1.56
CA SER A 225 -11.73 11.59 -1.28
C SER A 225 -11.56 10.25 -2.01
N ASP A 226 -10.41 10.03 -2.64
CA ASP A 226 -10.01 8.78 -3.28
C ASP A 226 -10.28 7.54 -2.42
N ILE A 227 -10.02 7.63 -1.10
CA ILE A 227 -10.24 6.55 -0.14
C ILE A 227 -11.73 6.21 -0.02
N ARG A 228 -12.59 7.22 0.17
CA ARG A 228 -14.04 7.03 0.30
C ARG A 228 -14.67 6.62 -1.02
N TYR A 229 -14.21 7.21 -2.13
CA TYR A 229 -14.69 6.89 -3.45
C TYR A 229 -14.39 5.43 -3.79
N LEU A 230 -13.16 4.95 -3.55
CA LEU A 230 -12.80 3.54 -3.78
C LEU A 230 -13.66 2.58 -2.94
N GLN A 231 -13.91 2.88 -1.67
CA GLN A 231 -14.82 2.06 -0.87
C GLN A 231 -16.23 2.03 -1.48
N ALA A 232 -16.77 3.18 -1.89
CA ALA A 232 -18.07 3.24 -2.55
C ALA A 232 -18.10 2.45 -3.87
N LEU A 233 -17.00 2.43 -4.64
CA LEU A 233 -16.89 1.58 -5.82
C LEU A 233 -17.01 0.10 -5.46
N TYR A 234 -16.33 -0.37 -4.41
CA TYR A 234 -16.46 -1.75 -3.94
C TYR A 234 -17.87 -2.07 -3.45
N ASP A 235 -18.53 -1.15 -2.74
CA ASP A 235 -19.91 -1.29 -2.29
C ASP A 235 -20.89 -1.44 -3.47
N HIS A 236 -20.52 -0.90 -4.64
CA HIS A 236 -21.24 -1.04 -5.91
C HIS A 236 -20.75 -2.21 -6.80
N GLY A 237 -19.88 -3.09 -6.30
CA GLY A 237 -19.47 -4.30 -7.01
C GLY A 237 -18.28 -4.14 -7.96
N ALA A 238 -17.45 -3.10 -7.78
CA ALA A 238 -16.26 -2.86 -8.63
C ALA A 238 -15.29 -4.03 -8.72
N ARG A 239 -15.26 -4.90 -7.69
CA ARG A 239 -14.29 -5.99 -7.59
C ARG A 239 -14.24 -6.84 -8.86
N ASP A 240 -15.36 -7.17 -9.47
CA ASP A 240 -15.38 -8.07 -10.64
C ASP A 240 -15.32 -7.31 -11.99
N LEU A 241 -15.25 -5.98 -11.95
CA LEU A 241 -15.27 -5.10 -13.12
C LEU A 241 -13.89 -4.57 -13.52
N MET A 242 -12.87 -4.75 -12.69
CA MET A 242 -11.51 -4.24 -12.94
C MET A 242 -10.48 -5.31 -12.61
N ASP A 243 -9.38 -5.35 -13.34
CA ASP A 243 -8.22 -6.20 -13.06
C ASP A 243 -7.17 -5.46 -12.24
N ILE A 244 -7.18 -4.12 -12.32
CA ILE A 244 -6.20 -3.23 -11.68
C ILE A 244 -6.93 -2.03 -11.06
N VAL A 245 -6.58 -1.69 -9.81
CA VAL A 245 -6.99 -0.44 -9.17
C VAL A 245 -5.93 0.62 -9.42
N ALA A 246 -6.32 1.87 -9.61
CA ALA A 246 -5.41 2.98 -9.89
C ALA A 246 -5.59 4.15 -8.90
N GLY A 247 -4.47 4.72 -8.46
CA GLY A 247 -4.44 5.93 -7.62
C GLY A 247 -3.29 6.85 -8.02
N LYS A 248 -3.30 8.07 -7.50
CA LYS A 248 -2.32 9.12 -7.86
C LYS A 248 -1.51 9.59 -6.64
N PRO A 249 -0.49 8.84 -6.19
CA PRO A 249 0.33 9.22 -5.03
C PRO A 249 1.36 10.31 -5.37
N TYR A 250 0.90 11.55 -5.57
CA TYR A 250 1.82 12.69 -5.62
C TYR A 250 2.53 12.88 -4.28
N GLY A 251 3.80 13.27 -4.35
CA GLY A 251 4.58 13.54 -3.15
C GLY A 251 4.30 14.92 -2.53
N PHE A 252 3.74 15.84 -3.31
CA PHE A 252 3.58 17.25 -2.95
C PHE A 252 4.91 17.84 -2.46
N GLU A 253 4.93 18.53 -1.32
CA GLU A 253 6.15 19.01 -0.66
C GLU A 253 6.85 17.95 0.23
N HIS A 254 6.23 16.78 0.44
CA HIS A 254 6.67 15.81 1.42
C HIS A 254 7.64 14.77 0.84
N SER A 255 8.60 14.34 1.66
CA SER A 255 9.47 13.22 1.33
C SER A 255 8.66 11.93 1.13
N PRO A 256 9.04 11.05 0.18
CA PRO A 256 8.43 9.73 0.05
C PRO A 256 8.68 8.82 1.25
N LEU A 257 9.51 9.24 2.22
CA LEU A 257 9.74 8.52 3.47
C LEU A 257 8.84 9.01 4.62
N ASP A 258 7.97 10.01 4.38
CA ASP A 258 6.93 10.37 5.34
C ASP A 258 5.96 9.20 5.52
N ARG A 259 5.93 8.62 6.72
CA ARG A 259 5.17 7.40 7.05
C ARG A 259 3.70 7.66 7.37
N ARG A 260 3.27 8.93 7.44
CA ARG A 260 1.87 9.26 7.75
C ARG A 260 0.95 8.78 6.63
N VAL A 261 -0.06 8.00 6.99
CA VAL A 261 -1.14 7.54 6.10
C VAL A 261 -2.44 8.01 6.72
N ASP A 262 -2.95 9.12 6.21
CA ASP A 262 -4.11 9.84 6.75
C ASP A 262 -4.96 10.41 5.61
N GLU A 263 -6.28 10.37 5.77
CA GLU A 263 -7.22 10.91 4.79
C GLU A 263 -7.11 12.44 4.66
N SER A 264 -6.70 13.16 5.70
CA SER A 264 -6.53 14.61 5.68
C SER A 264 -5.14 15.06 5.21
N LEU A 265 -4.29 14.14 4.73
CA LEU A 265 -2.94 14.43 4.27
C LEU A 265 -2.73 14.00 2.82
N LEU A 266 -2.10 14.90 2.05
CA LEU A 266 -1.66 14.65 0.69
C LEU A 266 -0.17 14.30 0.71
N ASN A 267 0.17 13.03 0.46
CA ASN A 267 1.55 12.58 0.36
C ASN A 267 1.65 11.25 -0.42
N PHE A 268 2.88 10.81 -0.67
CA PHE A 268 3.17 9.54 -1.36
C PHE A 268 2.63 8.30 -0.61
N SER A 269 2.69 8.31 0.73
CA SER A 269 2.24 7.18 1.57
C SER A 269 0.73 6.98 1.55
N ARG A 270 -0.05 7.99 1.19
CA ARG A 270 -1.52 7.92 1.10
C ARG A 270 -2.01 6.71 0.30
N LEU A 271 -1.26 6.28 -0.71
CA LEU A 271 -1.58 5.09 -1.52
C LEU A 271 -1.83 3.83 -0.69
N ILE A 272 -1.16 3.71 0.46
CA ILE A 272 -1.32 2.58 1.37
C ILE A 272 -2.78 2.46 1.86
N ALA A 273 -3.48 3.59 2.06
CA ALA A 273 -4.89 3.57 2.45
C ALA A 273 -5.77 2.92 1.36
N LEU A 274 -5.49 3.18 0.08
CA LEU A 274 -6.20 2.52 -1.03
C LEU A 274 -5.93 1.01 -1.02
N ARG A 275 -4.69 0.59 -0.76
CA ARG A 275 -4.36 -0.83 -0.59
C ARG A 275 -5.11 -1.47 0.57
N GLU A 276 -5.26 -0.76 1.70
CA GLU A 276 -6.03 -1.24 2.85
C GLU A 276 -7.52 -1.43 2.51
N ILE A 277 -8.11 -0.54 1.73
CA ILE A 277 -9.47 -0.70 1.20
C ILE A 277 -9.57 -1.95 0.29
N MET A 278 -8.61 -2.16 -0.62
CA MET A 278 -8.60 -3.38 -1.45
C MET A 278 -8.55 -4.65 -0.59
N LEU A 279 -7.71 -4.68 0.44
CA LEU A 279 -7.59 -5.82 1.35
C LEU A 279 -8.89 -6.05 2.13
N ALA A 280 -9.52 -5.01 2.64
CA ALA A 280 -10.79 -5.09 3.37
C ALA A 280 -11.93 -5.66 2.51
N ASN A 281 -11.89 -5.41 1.20
CA ASN A 281 -12.88 -5.92 0.23
C ASN A 281 -12.46 -7.26 -0.43
N GLY A 282 -11.39 -7.90 0.07
CA GLY A 282 -10.93 -9.21 -0.38
C GLY A 282 -10.23 -9.21 -1.75
N ASP A 283 -9.75 -8.05 -2.20
CA ASP A 283 -9.16 -7.84 -3.53
C ASP A 283 -7.63 -7.74 -3.50
N GLY A 284 -7.01 -8.40 -2.52
CA GLY A 284 -5.56 -8.34 -2.27
C GLY A 284 -4.67 -8.88 -3.40
N LYS A 285 -5.20 -9.78 -4.24
CA LYS A 285 -4.46 -10.37 -5.36
C LYS A 285 -4.34 -9.45 -6.58
N LYS A 286 -5.13 -8.38 -6.66
CA LYS A 286 -5.04 -7.41 -7.77
C LYS A 286 -3.98 -6.35 -7.47
N PRO A 287 -3.23 -5.90 -8.48
CA PRO A 287 -2.26 -4.83 -8.29
C PRO A 287 -2.95 -3.48 -8.11
N LEU A 288 -2.32 -2.62 -7.32
CA LEU A 288 -2.59 -1.19 -7.29
C LEU A 288 -1.52 -0.50 -8.14
N TRP A 289 -1.94 0.32 -9.10
CA TRP A 289 -1.05 1.12 -9.94
C TRP A 289 -1.03 2.57 -9.47
N ALA A 290 0.16 3.15 -9.44
CA ALA A 290 0.34 4.58 -9.23
C ALA A 290 0.30 5.27 -10.60
N SER A 291 -0.90 5.50 -11.14
CA SER A 291 -1.12 6.07 -12.49
C SER A 291 -0.55 7.48 -12.65
N ASN A 292 -0.23 8.15 -11.54
CA ASN A 292 0.52 9.40 -11.51
C ASN A 292 1.34 9.45 -10.21
N PHE A 293 2.62 9.78 -10.29
CA PHE A 293 3.42 10.14 -9.11
C PHE A 293 4.53 11.12 -9.50
N GLY A 294 5.11 11.75 -8.48
CA GLY A 294 6.25 12.64 -8.65
C GLY A 294 6.20 13.84 -7.72
N TRP A 295 7.17 14.73 -7.90
CA TRP A 295 7.32 15.99 -7.21
C TRP A 295 7.46 17.10 -8.24
N ASN A 296 6.74 18.19 -8.05
CA ASN A 296 6.81 19.34 -8.93
C ASN A 296 8.05 20.18 -8.57
N ALA A 297 8.90 20.51 -9.54
CA ALA A 297 10.08 21.33 -9.33
C ALA A 297 10.14 22.46 -10.35
N LEU A 298 9.48 23.57 -10.04
CA LEU A 298 9.52 24.77 -10.88
C LEU A 298 10.93 25.41 -10.84
N PRO A 299 11.38 26.00 -11.96
CA PRO A 299 12.69 26.63 -12.01
C PRO A 299 12.77 27.85 -11.09
N PRO A 300 13.96 28.18 -10.54
CA PRO A 300 14.14 29.37 -9.71
C PRO A 300 13.67 30.64 -10.44
N GLY A 301 12.80 31.42 -9.79
CA GLY A 301 12.27 32.67 -10.35
C GLY A 301 11.09 32.48 -11.31
N TRP A 302 10.43 31.33 -11.31
CA TRP A 302 9.18 31.07 -12.02
C TRP A 302 8.18 32.23 -11.91
N GLN A 303 7.60 32.62 -13.05
CA GLN A 303 6.62 33.72 -13.18
C GLN A 303 5.28 33.23 -13.75
N GLY A 304 5.11 31.92 -13.91
CA GLY A 304 3.89 31.31 -14.41
C GLY A 304 2.87 31.07 -13.30
N ASP A 305 1.94 30.15 -13.56
CA ASP A 305 0.90 29.73 -12.64
C ASP A 305 1.52 29.05 -11.40
N GLU A 306 0.90 29.25 -10.24
CA GLU A 306 1.29 28.59 -9.00
C GLU A 306 0.99 27.09 -9.07
N SER A 307 1.85 26.28 -8.43
CA SER A 307 1.67 24.82 -8.40
C SER A 307 0.67 24.42 -7.33
N ILE A 308 -0.42 23.77 -7.72
CA ILE A 308 -1.35 23.11 -6.77
C ILE A 308 -0.75 21.86 -6.12
N TRP A 309 0.42 21.41 -6.60
CA TRP A 309 1.16 20.27 -6.04
C TRP A 309 2.27 20.71 -5.08
N GLU A 310 2.30 21.99 -4.68
CA GLU A 310 3.46 22.63 -4.07
C GLU A 310 4.70 22.55 -4.99
N ASP A 311 5.86 23.02 -4.52
CA ASP A 311 7.12 22.92 -5.25
C ASP A 311 8.27 22.44 -4.34
N VAL A 312 9.19 21.67 -4.94
CA VAL A 312 10.45 21.26 -4.32
C VAL A 312 11.63 21.68 -5.17
N SER A 313 12.83 21.67 -4.60
CA SER A 313 14.04 21.89 -5.40
C SER A 313 14.27 20.75 -6.40
N GLN A 314 14.96 21.03 -7.50
CA GLN A 314 15.33 20.00 -8.48
C GLN A 314 16.19 18.86 -7.86
N GLU A 315 17.04 19.19 -6.89
CA GLU A 315 17.79 18.18 -6.13
C GLU A 315 16.85 17.28 -5.32
N GLN A 316 15.85 17.86 -4.65
CA GLN A 316 14.83 17.12 -3.94
C GLN A 316 13.99 16.26 -4.89
N GLN A 317 13.61 16.76 -6.07
CA GLN A 317 12.86 15.99 -7.06
C GLN A 317 13.59 14.70 -7.45
N ILE A 318 14.90 14.76 -7.71
CA ILE A 318 15.72 13.59 -8.05
C ILE A 318 15.85 12.65 -6.85
N ALA A 319 16.16 13.20 -5.68
CA ALA A 319 16.33 12.41 -4.45
C ALA A 319 15.03 11.69 -4.06
N TYR A 320 13.91 12.39 -4.08
CA TYR A 320 12.60 11.87 -3.75
C TYR A 320 12.12 10.85 -4.79
N THR A 321 12.28 11.11 -6.08
CA THR A 321 11.93 10.10 -7.11
C THR A 321 12.72 8.80 -6.92
N ARG A 322 14.03 8.87 -6.65
CA ARG A 322 14.86 7.70 -6.35
C ARG A 322 14.39 6.97 -5.09
N GLN A 323 14.15 7.70 -4.00
CA GLN A 323 13.70 7.11 -2.73
C GLN A 323 12.31 6.47 -2.85
N ALA A 324 11.40 7.09 -3.60
CA ALA A 324 10.06 6.57 -3.85
C ALA A 324 10.10 5.22 -4.57
N ILE A 325 10.89 5.13 -5.65
CA ILE A 325 11.07 3.88 -6.40
C ILE A 325 11.73 2.81 -5.54
N GLN A 326 12.77 3.15 -4.77
CA GLN A 326 13.44 2.22 -3.86
C GLN A 326 12.51 1.72 -2.74
N ARG A 327 11.75 2.63 -2.12
CA ARG A 327 10.77 2.29 -1.08
C ARG A 327 9.68 1.39 -1.65
N ALA A 328 9.08 1.76 -2.78
CA ALA A 328 8.08 0.95 -3.44
C ALA A 328 8.62 -0.46 -3.75
N ARG A 329 9.85 -0.58 -4.30
CA ARG A 329 10.51 -1.87 -4.58
C ARG A 329 10.63 -2.72 -3.33
N ARG A 330 11.11 -2.12 -2.24
CA ARG A 330 11.40 -2.84 -1.00
C ARG A 330 10.16 -3.19 -0.19
N GLU A 331 9.17 -2.29 -0.17
CA GLU A 331 8.08 -2.36 0.79
C GLU A 331 6.75 -2.80 0.18
N TRP A 332 6.47 -2.43 -1.08
CA TRP A 332 5.14 -2.55 -1.69
C TRP A 332 5.13 -3.63 -2.76
N ALA A 333 5.24 -4.89 -2.34
CA ALA A 333 5.15 -6.04 -3.23
C ALA A 333 3.79 -6.12 -3.97
N TRP A 334 2.76 -5.44 -3.45
CA TRP A 334 1.44 -5.32 -4.05
C TRP A 334 1.32 -4.24 -5.14
N LEU A 335 2.31 -3.37 -5.28
CA LEU A 335 2.31 -2.28 -6.26
C LEU A 335 2.74 -2.80 -7.64
N GLY A 336 1.95 -2.46 -8.66
CA GLY A 336 2.32 -2.65 -10.06
C GLY A 336 3.06 -1.44 -10.64
N ALA A 337 2.59 -0.91 -11.76
CA ALA A 337 3.23 0.19 -12.46
C ALA A 337 3.14 1.53 -11.70
N MET A 338 4.17 2.36 -11.87
CA MET A 338 4.27 3.72 -11.34
C MET A 338 4.58 4.67 -12.50
N PHE A 339 3.69 5.63 -12.74
CA PHE A 339 3.79 6.53 -13.88
C PHE A 339 4.21 7.93 -13.43
N LEU A 340 5.41 8.35 -13.85
CA LEU A 340 5.83 9.73 -13.63
C LEU A 340 4.86 10.70 -14.33
N GLN A 341 4.65 11.88 -13.72
CA GLN A 341 3.51 12.74 -14.07
C GLN A 341 3.53 13.31 -15.49
N HIS A 342 4.66 13.75 -16.05
CA HIS A 342 4.68 14.22 -17.44
C HIS A 342 6.02 13.99 -18.15
N TRP A 343 5.98 13.29 -19.28
CA TRP A 343 7.08 13.27 -20.23
C TRP A 343 7.35 14.68 -20.76
N GLN A 344 6.35 15.28 -21.40
CA GLN A 344 6.31 16.67 -21.86
C GLN A 344 4.85 17.14 -21.87
N PRO A 345 4.47 18.12 -21.04
CA PRO A 345 3.10 18.63 -20.99
C PRO A 345 2.66 19.28 -22.31
N ALA A 346 1.46 18.95 -22.79
CA ALA A 346 0.78 19.70 -23.85
C ALA A 346 0.06 20.93 -23.23
N ALA A 347 0.82 21.82 -22.59
CA ALA A 347 0.30 22.95 -21.81
C ALA A 347 1.02 24.27 -22.15
N PRO A 348 0.39 25.44 -21.89
CA PRO A 348 1.06 26.73 -22.06
C PRO A 348 2.39 26.79 -21.29
N PRO A 349 3.40 27.53 -21.76
CA PRO A 349 4.69 27.67 -21.07
C PRO A 349 4.61 28.24 -19.65
N THR A 350 3.47 28.87 -19.28
CA THR A 350 3.21 29.39 -17.94
C THR A 350 2.62 28.35 -16.99
N SER A 351 2.26 27.15 -17.45
CA SER A 351 1.59 26.14 -16.63
C SER A 351 2.54 25.53 -15.60
N ALA A 352 2.09 25.37 -14.36
CA ALA A 352 2.85 24.69 -13.31
C ALA A 352 3.16 23.22 -13.64
N GLN A 353 2.47 22.60 -14.61
CA GLN A 353 2.75 21.23 -15.05
C GLN A 353 4.19 21.05 -15.57
N TRP A 354 4.82 22.13 -16.06
CA TRP A 354 6.22 22.11 -16.50
C TRP A 354 7.20 21.73 -15.39
N GLY A 355 6.84 21.90 -14.11
CA GLY A 355 7.65 21.44 -12.98
C GLY A 355 7.79 19.91 -12.89
N PHE A 356 6.93 19.13 -13.57
CA PHE A 356 7.06 17.66 -13.67
C PHE A 356 7.77 17.19 -14.93
N ALA A 357 8.01 18.07 -15.91
CA ALA A 357 8.38 17.69 -17.25
C ALA A 357 9.78 17.04 -17.32
N LEU A 358 9.83 15.84 -17.91
CA LEU A 358 11.10 15.17 -18.19
C LEU A 358 11.83 15.77 -19.40
N VAL A 359 11.08 16.28 -20.36
CA VAL A 359 11.57 17.02 -21.53
C VAL A 359 11.00 18.44 -21.49
N GLN A 360 11.88 19.43 -21.59
CA GLN A 360 11.54 20.86 -21.51
C GLN A 360 10.93 21.37 -22.83
N PRO A 361 10.35 22.59 -22.87
CA PRO A 361 9.74 23.15 -24.08
C PRO A 361 10.70 23.24 -25.28
N ASP A 362 12.00 23.40 -25.03
CA ASP A 362 13.05 23.46 -26.06
C ASP A 362 13.55 22.07 -26.51
N GLY A 363 12.95 20.99 -25.99
CA GLY A 363 13.32 19.60 -26.29
C GLY A 363 14.50 19.07 -25.49
N SER A 364 15.10 19.88 -24.59
CA SER A 364 16.19 19.46 -23.72
C SER A 364 15.71 18.51 -22.61
N ALA A 365 16.62 17.62 -22.18
CA ALA A 365 16.36 16.71 -21.09
C ALA A 365 16.42 17.44 -19.74
N SER A 366 15.50 17.13 -18.83
CA SER A 366 15.61 17.54 -17.44
C SER A 366 16.71 16.75 -16.72
N PRO A 367 17.30 17.30 -15.65
CA PRO A 367 18.20 16.56 -14.76
C PRO A 367 17.59 15.29 -14.16
N LEU A 368 16.26 15.24 -14.00
CA LEU A 368 15.58 14.01 -13.59
C LEU A 368 15.65 12.95 -14.70
N LEU A 369 15.38 13.31 -15.95
CA LEU A 369 15.46 12.40 -17.09
C LEU A 369 16.86 11.77 -17.21
N ASP A 370 17.92 12.57 -17.04
CA ASP A 370 19.31 12.09 -17.07
C ASP A 370 19.62 11.10 -15.93
N ALA A 371 18.95 11.24 -14.78
CA ALA A 371 19.14 10.37 -13.63
C ALA A 371 18.34 9.05 -13.70
N LEU A 372 17.26 9.00 -14.50
CA LEU A 372 16.32 7.87 -14.53
C LEU A 372 16.92 6.52 -14.93
N PRO A 373 17.79 6.39 -15.95
CA PRO A 373 18.34 5.10 -16.33
C PRO A 373 18.99 4.35 -15.16
N ALA A 374 19.74 5.09 -14.32
CA ALA A 374 20.40 4.54 -13.13
C ALA A 374 19.41 4.25 -11.98
N ILE A 375 18.30 4.99 -11.89
CA ILE A 375 17.26 4.76 -10.87
C ILE A 375 16.42 3.52 -11.24
N GLN A 376 16.12 3.35 -12.53
CA GLN A 376 15.15 2.36 -13.02
C GLN A 376 15.76 1.00 -13.37
N ALA A 377 17.08 0.87 -13.53
CA ALA A 377 17.72 -0.40 -13.90
C ALA A 377 17.32 -1.59 -13.00
N GLU A 378 16.83 -2.67 -13.61
CA GLU A 378 16.52 -3.96 -12.97
C GLU A 378 17.16 -5.09 -13.76
N THR A 379 18.25 -5.66 -13.25
CA THR A 379 18.97 -6.78 -13.89
C THR A 379 18.57 -8.15 -13.36
N HIS A 380 17.91 -8.21 -12.20
CA HIS A 380 17.55 -9.44 -11.50
C HIS A 380 16.14 -9.32 -10.90
N ALA A 381 15.52 -10.47 -10.59
CA ALA A 381 14.36 -10.49 -9.72
C ALA A 381 14.73 -9.91 -8.33
N GLN A 382 13.88 -9.05 -7.77
CA GLN A 382 14.07 -8.41 -6.47
C GLN A 382 12.82 -8.62 -5.61
N ASP A 383 12.66 -7.92 -4.49
CA ASP A 383 11.47 -8.00 -3.61
C ASP A 383 10.12 -8.06 -4.37
N GLY A 384 9.45 -9.20 -4.36
CA GLY A 384 8.19 -9.39 -5.07
C GLY A 384 7.81 -10.85 -5.30
N LEU A 385 6.60 -11.05 -5.82
CA LEU A 385 6.09 -12.34 -6.25
C LEU A 385 6.13 -12.41 -7.79
N TYR A 386 6.68 -13.45 -8.37
CA TYR A 386 6.87 -13.60 -9.81
C TYR A 386 6.11 -14.81 -10.32
N HIS A 387 5.42 -14.67 -11.45
CA HIS A 387 4.79 -15.80 -12.12
C HIS A 387 5.86 -16.83 -12.55
N ALA A 388 5.51 -18.11 -12.62
CA ALA A 388 6.43 -19.18 -12.99
C ALA A 388 7.14 -18.91 -14.33
N ARG A 389 6.41 -18.35 -15.30
CA ARG A 389 6.98 -17.85 -16.56
C ARG A 389 7.36 -16.39 -16.41
N ASN A 390 8.65 -16.11 -16.23
CA ASN A 390 9.20 -14.77 -16.14
C ASN A 390 10.63 -14.71 -16.70
N PRO A 391 11.18 -13.51 -17.02
CA PRO A 391 12.51 -13.38 -17.64
C PRO A 391 13.69 -13.90 -16.82
N TYR A 392 13.51 -14.09 -15.51
CA TYR A 392 14.55 -14.56 -14.58
C TYR A 392 14.48 -16.06 -14.32
N ALA A 393 13.47 -16.76 -14.87
CA ALA A 393 13.28 -18.19 -14.72
C ALA A 393 13.73 -18.96 -15.98
N GLY A 394 14.49 -20.03 -15.77
CA GLY A 394 14.91 -20.96 -16.79
C GLY A 394 14.33 -22.35 -16.54
N TYR A 395 14.01 -23.08 -17.60
CA TYR A 395 13.46 -24.43 -17.53
C TYR A 395 14.16 -25.33 -18.54
N SER A 396 14.53 -26.54 -18.13
CA SER A 396 15.03 -27.59 -19.02
C SER A 396 14.31 -28.91 -18.76
N GLY A 397 14.27 -29.77 -19.78
CA GLY A 397 13.39 -30.93 -19.81
C GLY A 397 12.01 -30.59 -20.39
N ILE A 398 10.98 -31.32 -19.98
CA ILE A 398 9.60 -31.14 -20.46
C ILE A 398 8.82 -30.31 -19.44
N TRP A 399 8.21 -29.22 -19.93
CA TRP A 399 7.38 -28.30 -19.15
C TRP A 399 6.20 -27.80 -19.99
N GLN A 400 5.06 -27.57 -19.34
CA GLN A 400 3.94 -26.84 -19.93
C GLN A 400 3.70 -25.55 -19.14
N PHE A 401 3.17 -24.51 -19.80
CA PHE A 401 2.94 -23.20 -19.19
C PHE A 401 1.52 -22.70 -19.47
N SER A 402 0.91 -22.08 -18.48
CA SER A 402 -0.35 -21.33 -18.60
C SER A 402 -0.38 -20.21 -17.55
N GLU A 403 -1.48 -19.46 -17.50
CA GLU A 403 -1.75 -18.49 -16.43
C GLU A 403 -1.79 -19.11 -15.02
N ARG A 404 -1.93 -20.44 -14.93
CA ARG A 404 -1.90 -21.16 -13.64
C ARG A 404 -0.48 -21.40 -13.13
N GLY A 405 0.53 -21.25 -13.99
CA GLY A 405 1.92 -21.52 -13.67
C GLY A 405 2.61 -22.47 -14.66
N ALA A 406 3.66 -23.12 -14.16
CA ALA A 406 4.42 -24.15 -14.85
C ALA A 406 3.99 -25.53 -14.35
N ASP A 407 3.82 -26.45 -15.30
CA ASP A 407 3.48 -27.84 -15.05
C ASP A 407 4.61 -28.78 -15.45
N ILE A 408 4.81 -29.79 -14.62
CA ILE A 408 5.93 -30.73 -14.72
C ILE A 408 5.64 -31.74 -15.84
N GLY A 409 6.65 -32.13 -16.60
CA GLY A 409 6.51 -33.07 -17.71
C GLY A 409 6.05 -34.47 -17.27
N TRP A 410 5.32 -35.18 -18.13
CA TRP A 410 4.76 -36.51 -17.86
C TRP A 410 5.76 -37.66 -17.93
N LEU A 411 6.99 -37.41 -18.39
CA LEU A 411 8.02 -38.44 -18.39
C LEU A 411 8.47 -38.62 -16.94
N ASN A 412 8.34 -39.84 -16.41
CA ASN A 412 8.86 -40.23 -15.09
C ASN A 412 10.40 -40.33 -15.11
N THR A 413 11.05 -39.34 -15.69
CA THR A 413 12.48 -39.11 -15.66
C THR A 413 12.70 -37.82 -14.88
N SER A 414 13.71 -37.79 -14.00
CA SER A 414 14.07 -36.63 -13.17
C SER A 414 14.64 -35.46 -13.99
N ASP A 415 14.21 -35.30 -15.25
CA ASP A 415 14.80 -34.44 -16.26
C ASP A 415 14.19 -33.02 -16.25
N SER A 416 13.11 -32.79 -15.50
CA SER A 416 12.47 -31.48 -15.37
C SER A 416 13.22 -30.64 -14.34
N HIS A 417 14.14 -29.80 -14.83
CA HIS A 417 14.88 -28.85 -14.02
C HIS A 417 14.34 -27.43 -14.21
N LEU A 418 14.47 -26.64 -13.16
CA LEU A 418 14.22 -25.20 -13.19
C LEU A 418 15.37 -24.43 -12.53
N SER A 419 15.49 -23.17 -12.92
CA SER A 419 16.39 -22.20 -12.31
C SER A 419 15.71 -20.84 -12.18
N PHE A 420 16.08 -20.07 -11.17
CA PHE A 420 15.58 -18.72 -10.96
C PHE A 420 16.67 -17.83 -10.36
N ASP A 421 17.03 -16.76 -11.08
CA ASP A 421 18.06 -15.81 -10.70
C ASP A 421 17.46 -14.60 -9.96
N PHE A 422 17.95 -14.29 -8.77
CA PHE A 422 17.39 -13.24 -7.93
C PHE A 422 18.45 -12.47 -7.14
N PHE A 423 18.08 -11.26 -6.71
CA PHE A 423 18.81 -10.44 -5.75
C PHE A 423 17.98 -10.33 -4.47
N GLY A 424 18.50 -10.81 -3.35
CA GLY A 424 17.79 -10.80 -2.08
C GLY A 424 18.49 -11.56 -0.96
N SER A 425 17.78 -11.81 0.12
CA SER A 425 18.25 -12.62 1.26
C SER A 425 17.37 -13.85 1.51
N ASP A 426 16.10 -13.77 1.10
CA ASP A 426 15.11 -14.81 1.30
C ASP A 426 14.47 -15.14 -0.08
N VAL A 427 14.23 -16.42 -0.35
CA VAL A 427 13.52 -16.90 -1.54
C VAL A 427 12.55 -18.02 -1.15
N ALA A 428 11.40 -18.03 -1.80
CA ALA A 428 10.36 -19.05 -1.63
C ALA A 428 9.74 -19.41 -2.98
N MET A 429 9.11 -20.58 -3.07
CA MET A 429 8.35 -21.00 -4.24
C MET A 429 6.86 -20.95 -3.92
N LEU A 430 6.09 -20.35 -4.82
CA LEU A 430 4.64 -20.40 -4.79
C LEU A 430 4.20 -21.68 -5.49
N VAL A 431 3.70 -22.64 -4.71
CA VAL A 431 3.35 -23.97 -5.21
C VAL A 431 1.86 -24.23 -5.04
N ASN A 432 1.31 -25.00 -5.97
CA ASN A 432 -0.04 -25.55 -5.84
C ASN A 432 0.10 -26.93 -5.20
N GLU A 433 -0.54 -27.13 -4.06
CA GLU A 433 -0.60 -28.39 -3.33
C GLU A 433 -2.00 -28.99 -3.46
N ASP A 434 -2.10 -30.32 -3.58
CA ASP A 434 -3.38 -31.03 -3.68
C ASP A 434 -3.21 -32.50 -3.22
N ASP A 435 -4.18 -33.37 -3.45
CA ASP A 435 -4.11 -34.81 -3.12
C ASP A 435 -3.26 -35.61 -4.14
N TYR A 436 -1.96 -35.28 -4.23
CA TYR A 436 -0.98 -36.03 -5.01
C TYR A 436 0.38 -36.06 -4.31
N VAL A 437 1.25 -36.97 -4.73
CA VAL A 437 2.62 -37.10 -4.21
C VAL A 437 3.58 -36.62 -5.29
N ALA A 438 4.27 -35.52 -5.02
CA ALA A 438 5.35 -35.01 -5.84
C ALA A 438 6.31 -34.20 -4.98
N PHE A 439 7.55 -34.07 -5.45
CA PHE A 439 8.62 -33.42 -4.73
C PHE A 439 9.34 -32.43 -5.63
N LEU A 440 9.79 -31.34 -5.03
CA LEU A 440 10.81 -30.46 -5.62
C LEU A 440 12.05 -30.54 -4.75
N TYR A 441 13.22 -30.63 -5.35
CA TYR A 441 14.50 -30.69 -4.64
C TYR A 441 15.29 -29.40 -4.87
N PRO A 442 15.03 -28.33 -4.09
CA PRO A 442 15.65 -27.04 -4.31
C PRO A 442 17.07 -26.95 -3.73
N GLN A 443 17.91 -26.21 -4.43
CA GLN A 443 19.24 -25.78 -4.01
C GLN A 443 19.38 -24.28 -4.24
N VAL A 444 20.18 -23.61 -3.42
CA VAL A 444 20.57 -22.21 -3.64
C VAL A 444 22.07 -22.14 -3.68
N ASP A 445 22.61 -21.59 -4.77
CA ASP A 445 24.04 -21.50 -5.06
C ASP A 445 24.78 -22.86 -5.00
N GLY A 446 24.08 -23.94 -5.33
CA GLY A 446 24.60 -25.31 -5.33
C GLY A 446 24.54 -26.03 -3.98
N GLU A 447 24.07 -25.36 -2.92
CA GLU A 447 23.89 -25.95 -1.59
C GLU A 447 22.41 -26.31 -1.34
N PRO A 448 22.11 -27.37 -0.57
CA PRO A 448 20.75 -27.69 -0.17
C PRO A 448 20.03 -26.49 0.48
N ALA A 449 18.78 -26.26 0.06
CA ALA A 449 18.02 -25.09 0.48
C ALA A 449 17.75 -25.07 2.00
N ASN A 450 18.30 -24.06 2.69
CA ASN A 450 18.40 -24.05 4.16
C ASN A 450 17.07 -23.87 4.92
N ALA A 451 15.98 -23.48 4.24
CA ALA A 451 14.67 -23.27 4.85
C ALA A 451 13.62 -24.33 4.44
N ALA A 452 13.95 -25.20 3.49
CA ALA A 452 13.12 -26.32 3.08
C ALA A 452 13.24 -27.51 4.05
N GLN A 453 12.38 -28.51 3.89
CA GLN A 453 12.48 -29.76 4.67
C GLN A 453 13.70 -30.55 4.20
N HIS A 454 14.31 -31.34 5.08
CA HIS A 454 15.48 -32.16 4.75
C HIS A 454 15.17 -33.63 4.95
N ASP A 455 15.62 -34.48 4.03
CA ASP A 455 15.56 -35.93 4.17
C ASP A 455 16.66 -36.46 5.10
N ALA A 456 16.74 -37.79 5.26
CA ALA A 456 17.74 -38.42 6.11
C ALA A 456 19.18 -38.26 5.59
N ASP A 457 19.34 -37.99 4.29
CA ASP A 457 20.63 -37.79 3.63
C ASP A 457 21.02 -36.30 3.59
N GLY A 458 20.16 -35.41 4.10
CA GLY A 458 20.38 -33.98 4.16
C GLY A 458 20.01 -33.23 2.87
N ASN A 459 19.32 -33.88 1.92
CA ASN A 459 18.82 -33.19 0.74
C ASN A 459 17.57 -32.38 1.09
N ALA A 460 17.54 -31.14 0.63
CA ALA A 460 16.38 -30.29 0.75
C ALA A 460 15.27 -30.74 -0.20
N TYR A 461 14.02 -30.77 0.29
CA TYR A 461 12.83 -31.05 -0.52
C TYR A 461 11.62 -30.21 -0.11
N ILE A 462 10.72 -29.99 -1.07
CA ILE A 462 9.38 -29.43 -0.90
C ILE A 462 8.39 -30.51 -1.29
N PHE A 463 7.50 -30.88 -0.39
CA PHE A 463 6.45 -31.87 -0.63
C PHE A 463 5.17 -31.17 -1.09
N LEU A 464 4.60 -31.61 -2.23
CA LEU A 464 3.48 -30.92 -2.90
C LEU A 464 2.10 -31.47 -2.52
N ARG A 465 2.01 -32.31 -1.49
CA ARG A 465 0.73 -32.80 -0.99
C ARG A 465 0.17 -31.88 0.09
N SER A 466 -1.09 -31.48 -0.05
CA SER A 466 -1.75 -30.70 1.01
C SER A 466 -2.11 -31.59 2.21
N ASN A 467 -2.00 -31.03 3.42
CA ASN A 467 -2.30 -31.76 4.66
C ASN A 467 -3.76 -32.21 4.77
N ASN A 468 -4.68 -31.47 4.15
CA ASN A 468 -6.11 -31.75 4.14
C ASN A 468 -6.59 -32.39 2.83
N GLN A 469 -5.67 -32.73 1.89
CA GLN A 469 -6.00 -33.29 0.58
C GLN A 469 -6.97 -32.42 -0.22
N GLN A 470 -6.90 -31.10 -0.05
CA GLN A 470 -7.65 -30.13 -0.85
C GLN A 470 -6.67 -29.27 -1.67
N PRO A 471 -7.09 -28.78 -2.86
CA PRO A 471 -6.32 -27.82 -3.62
C PRO A 471 -6.07 -26.55 -2.82
N GLN A 472 -4.81 -26.18 -2.66
CA GLN A 472 -4.41 -24.93 -2.03
C GLN A 472 -3.11 -24.40 -2.64
N GLN A 473 -2.89 -23.10 -2.48
CA GLN A 473 -1.67 -22.44 -2.91
C GLN A 473 -0.86 -22.05 -1.68
N THR A 474 0.42 -22.43 -1.63
CA THR A 474 1.29 -22.22 -0.48
C THR A 474 2.59 -21.55 -0.89
N VAL A 475 3.12 -20.67 -0.03
CA VAL A 475 4.47 -20.14 -0.17
C VAL A 475 5.43 -21.08 0.56
N ALA A 476 6.07 -21.97 -0.18
CA ALA A 476 7.04 -22.93 0.34
C ALA A 476 8.40 -22.22 0.53
N PRO A 477 8.89 -22.04 1.77
CA PRO A 477 10.18 -21.40 2.00
C PRO A 477 11.31 -22.26 1.43
N VAL A 478 12.22 -21.64 0.68
CA VAL A 478 13.37 -22.32 0.08
C VAL A 478 14.63 -21.94 0.84
N ALA A 479 14.96 -20.64 0.87
CA ALA A 479 16.08 -20.15 1.65
C ALA A 479 15.73 -18.88 2.43
N ARG A 480 16.37 -18.74 3.60
CA ARG A 480 16.25 -17.55 4.46
C ARG A 480 17.59 -17.14 5.04
N GLY A 481 17.80 -15.84 5.18
CA GLY A 481 18.98 -15.27 5.83
C GLY A 481 20.27 -15.44 5.03
N LEU A 482 20.17 -15.51 3.69
CA LEU A 482 21.33 -15.42 2.82
C LEU A 482 21.98 -14.02 2.93
N SER A 483 23.26 -13.92 2.58
CA SER A 483 23.92 -12.62 2.42
C SER A 483 23.15 -11.81 1.37
N LEU A 484 22.85 -10.53 1.62
CA LEU A 484 22.17 -9.72 0.61
C LEU A 484 23.04 -9.62 -0.65
N GLY A 485 22.57 -10.22 -1.75
CA GLY A 485 23.33 -10.28 -2.99
C GLY A 485 22.58 -11.04 -4.08
N GLU A 486 23.29 -11.32 -5.17
CA GLU A 486 22.80 -12.16 -6.27
C GLU A 486 22.93 -13.64 -5.90
N HIS A 487 21.89 -14.40 -6.21
CA HIS A 487 21.77 -15.82 -5.91
C HIS A 487 21.06 -16.55 -7.05
N ARG A 488 21.31 -17.85 -7.15
CA ARG A 488 20.63 -18.73 -8.09
C ARG A 488 19.92 -19.86 -7.35
N LEU A 489 18.59 -19.89 -7.45
CA LEU A 489 17.79 -21.05 -7.09
C LEU A 489 17.80 -22.05 -8.25
N THR A 490 18.06 -23.31 -7.96
CA THR A 490 17.79 -24.44 -8.88
C THR A 490 16.91 -25.46 -8.20
N ALA A 491 16.07 -26.16 -8.95
CA ALA A 491 15.32 -27.29 -8.40
C ALA A 491 15.13 -28.38 -9.45
N VAL A 492 15.06 -29.62 -8.98
CA VAL A 492 14.65 -30.78 -9.78
C VAL A 492 13.25 -31.19 -9.34
N ALA A 493 12.37 -31.38 -10.30
CA ALA A 493 11.02 -31.89 -10.05
C ALA A 493 10.98 -33.42 -10.15
N ASP A 494 10.28 -34.04 -9.21
CA ASP A 494 9.95 -35.47 -9.22
C ASP A 494 8.42 -35.63 -9.12
N GLN A 495 7.81 -36.18 -10.18
CA GLN A 495 6.36 -36.29 -10.36
C GLN A 495 5.61 -34.94 -10.40
N GLY A 496 4.27 -34.96 -10.39
CA GLY A 496 3.44 -33.75 -10.29
C GLY A 496 2.98 -33.16 -11.62
N TRP A 497 2.98 -33.94 -12.70
CA TRP A 497 2.40 -33.57 -14.00
C TRP A 497 0.87 -33.44 -13.93
N ASP A 498 0.30 -32.62 -14.80
CA ASP A 498 -1.12 -32.24 -14.86
C ASP A 498 -1.64 -31.56 -13.59
N ARG A 499 -0.76 -30.91 -12.82
CA ARG A 499 -1.12 -30.25 -11.54
C ARG A 499 -0.83 -28.76 -11.50
N TRP A 500 -0.08 -28.23 -12.46
CA TRP A 500 0.40 -26.84 -12.45
C TRP A 500 1.16 -26.56 -11.14
N ALA A 501 2.03 -27.50 -10.76
CA ALA A 501 2.65 -27.57 -9.43
C ALA A 501 3.34 -26.26 -9.00
N ILE A 502 3.85 -25.48 -9.94
CA ILE A 502 4.63 -24.27 -9.66
C ILE A 502 3.89 -23.06 -10.20
N ALA A 503 3.30 -22.26 -9.32
CA ALA A 503 2.65 -21.02 -9.69
C ALA A 503 3.65 -19.85 -9.82
N GLY A 504 4.76 -19.87 -9.07
CA GLY A 504 5.72 -18.77 -9.09
C GLY A 504 6.85 -18.83 -8.08
N TYR A 505 7.56 -17.71 -7.96
CA TYR A 505 8.70 -17.50 -7.08
C TYR A 505 8.51 -16.21 -6.28
N ALA A 506 8.91 -16.21 -5.01
CA ALA A 506 8.87 -15.02 -4.17
C ALA A 506 10.28 -14.70 -3.66
N VAL A 507 10.65 -13.42 -3.71
CA VAL A 507 11.96 -12.92 -3.28
C VAL A 507 11.76 -11.84 -2.24
N SER A 508 12.61 -11.81 -1.21
CA SER A 508 12.74 -10.65 -0.34
C SER A 508 14.18 -10.36 0.03
N SER A 509 14.54 -9.08 0.14
CA SER A 509 15.81 -8.61 0.70
C SER A 509 15.85 -8.70 2.25
N GLY A 510 14.99 -9.54 2.84
CA GLY A 510 14.91 -9.84 4.28
C GLY A 510 13.71 -9.20 4.98
N ASN A 511 13.41 -9.67 6.19
CA ASN A 511 12.24 -9.24 6.96
C ASN A 511 12.48 -7.92 7.73
N LEU A 512 11.86 -6.82 7.28
CA LEU A 512 11.96 -5.50 7.93
C LEU A 512 11.37 -5.46 9.34
N ALA A 513 10.42 -6.34 9.67
CA ALA A 513 9.84 -6.42 11.00
C ALA A 513 10.74 -7.17 12.01
N ALA A 514 11.77 -7.89 11.56
CA ALA A 514 12.59 -8.75 12.42
C ALA A 514 13.30 -8.01 13.58
N PRO A 515 13.90 -6.82 13.38
CA PRO A 515 14.51 -6.06 14.49
C PRO A 515 13.47 -5.68 15.56
N TYR A 516 12.31 -5.18 15.15
CA TYR A 516 11.21 -4.81 16.05
C TYR A 516 10.68 -6.03 16.80
N ASN A 517 10.47 -7.14 16.09
CA ASN A 517 9.96 -8.38 16.70
C ASN A 517 10.94 -8.93 17.76
N ARG A 518 12.26 -8.82 17.54
CA ARG A 518 13.27 -9.18 18.56
C ARG A 518 13.19 -8.26 19.79
N GLN A 519 13.04 -6.96 19.59
CA GLN A 519 12.88 -6.00 20.70
C GLN A 519 11.58 -6.24 21.48
N ILE A 520 10.47 -6.50 20.79
CA ILE A 520 9.18 -6.85 21.40
C ILE A 520 9.31 -8.16 22.19
N ALA A 521 9.92 -9.21 21.63
CA ALA A 521 10.12 -10.46 22.33
C ALA A 521 10.98 -10.28 23.59
N LEU A 522 12.08 -9.52 23.50
CA LEU A 522 12.90 -9.17 24.64
C LEU A 522 12.10 -8.40 25.70
N GLY A 523 11.32 -7.40 25.29
CA GLY A 523 10.46 -6.62 26.17
C GLY A 523 9.40 -7.46 26.89
N ILE A 524 8.81 -8.45 26.20
CA ILE A 524 7.88 -9.42 26.80
C ILE A 524 8.62 -10.29 27.84
N VAL A 525 9.78 -10.84 27.49
CA VAL A 525 10.57 -11.66 28.42
C VAL A 525 10.98 -10.87 29.65
N THR A 526 11.48 -9.63 29.50
CA THR A 526 11.86 -8.78 30.64
C THR A 526 10.66 -8.37 31.47
N CYS A 527 9.50 -8.14 30.83
CA CYS A 527 8.24 -7.87 31.52
C CYS A 527 7.80 -9.07 32.37
N LEU A 528 7.81 -10.28 31.81
CA LEU A 528 7.44 -11.51 32.52
C LEU A 528 8.39 -11.82 33.69
N LEU A 529 9.70 -11.66 33.49
CA LEU A 529 10.69 -11.86 34.56
C LEU A 529 10.53 -10.82 35.67
N SER A 530 10.32 -9.55 35.31
CA SER A 530 10.09 -8.46 36.27
C SER A 530 8.78 -8.64 37.03
N LEU A 531 7.75 -9.16 36.36
CA LEU A 531 6.45 -9.47 36.97
C LEU A 531 6.57 -10.63 37.95
N ALA A 532 7.28 -11.70 37.59
CA ALA A 532 7.57 -12.80 38.50
C ALA A 532 8.39 -12.32 39.72
N ALA A 533 9.39 -11.46 39.52
CA ALA A 533 10.16 -10.85 40.60
C ALA A 533 9.31 -9.95 41.49
N LEU A 534 8.38 -9.18 40.90
CA LEU A 534 7.43 -8.34 41.62
C LEU A 534 6.48 -9.19 42.47
N LEU A 535 5.85 -10.20 41.87
CA LEU A 535 4.93 -11.10 42.56
C LEU A 535 5.60 -11.83 43.72
N THR A 536 6.80 -12.37 43.50
CA THR A 536 7.56 -13.04 44.57
C THR A 536 7.99 -12.07 45.67
N SER A 537 8.35 -10.83 45.33
CA SER A 537 8.67 -9.79 46.31
C SER A 537 7.44 -9.35 47.12
N LEU A 538 6.28 -9.22 46.47
CA LEU A 538 5.00 -8.93 47.13
C LEU A 538 4.57 -10.08 48.05
N MET A 539 4.71 -11.34 47.63
CA MET A 539 4.38 -12.51 48.45
C MET A 539 5.28 -12.63 49.69
N ARG A 540 6.53 -12.17 49.63
CA ARG A 540 7.50 -12.22 50.73
C ARG A 540 7.52 -10.95 51.59
N ALA A 541 6.72 -9.94 51.27
CA ALA A 541 6.72 -8.68 51.99
C ALA A 541 6.06 -8.83 53.37
N PRO A 542 6.65 -8.26 54.44
CA PRO A 542 6.07 -8.28 55.79
C PRO A 542 4.93 -7.26 55.89
N TRP A 543 3.80 -7.54 55.23
CA TRP A 543 2.65 -6.65 55.15
C TRP A 543 2.11 -6.23 56.50
N ALA A 544 2.13 -7.13 57.50
CA ALA A 544 1.70 -6.87 58.86
C ALA A 544 2.48 -5.72 59.53
N ASP A 545 3.77 -5.56 59.21
CA ASP A 545 4.61 -4.49 59.77
C ASP A 545 4.52 -3.19 58.97
N TRP A 546 4.20 -3.29 57.67
CA TRP A 546 4.20 -2.16 56.76
C TRP A 546 2.85 -1.44 56.72
N LEU A 547 1.74 -2.17 56.73
CA LEU A 547 0.39 -1.60 56.66
C LEU A 547 0.14 -0.56 57.76
N PRO A 548 0.49 -0.79 59.04
CA PRO A 548 0.29 0.21 60.09
C PRO A 548 1.17 1.46 59.92
N ARG A 549 2.41 1.29 59.42
CA ARG A 549 3.36 2.41 59.20
C ARG A 549 2.98 3.26 57.99
N ILE A 550 2.53 2.61 56.91
CA ILE A 550 2.00 3.29 55.74
C ILE A 550 0.74 4.05 56.15
N ALA A 551 -0.17 3.41 56.88
CA ALA A 551 -1.36 4.05 57.43
C ALA A 551 -1.01 5.28 58.28
N SER A 552 -0.04 5.19 59.19
CA SER A 552 0.37 6.33 60.05
C SER A 552 0.98 7.50 59.28
N ILE A 553 1.74 7.22 58.21
CA ILE A 553 2.30 8.26 57.33
C ILE A 553 1.16 8.93 56.56
N THR A 554 0.23 8.15 56.00
CA THR A 554 -0.90 8.69 55.24
C THR A 554 -1.89 9.47 56.09
N SER A 555 -2.09 9.08 57.35
CA SER A 555 -2.96 9.78 58.31
C SER A 555 -2.33 11.05 58.89
N GLY A 556 -1.01 11.22 58.78
CA GLY A 556 -0.28 12.41 59.23
C GLY A 556 -0.17 13.51 58.18
N LEU A 557 -0.53 13.23 56.92
CA LEU A 557 -0.56 14.21 55.83
C LEU A 557 -1.80 15.09 55.96
N SER A 558 -1.62 16.41 55.94
CA SER A 558 -2.75 17.36 55.95
C SER A 558 -3.57 17.27 54.66
N ALA A 559 -4.85 17.65 54.71
CA ALA A 559 -5.73 17.67 53.55
C ALA A 559 -5.14 18.47 52.36
N GLY A 560 -4.36 19.51 52.64
CA GLY A 560 -3.68 20.30 51.60
C GLY A 560 -2.56 19.54 50.87
N ILE A 561 -1.81 18.67 51.55
CA ILE A 561 -0.78 17.84 50.90
C ILE A 561 -1.42 16.73 50.08
N HIS A 562 -2.53 16.15 50.56
CA HIS A 562 -3.32 15.20 49.76
C HIS A 562 -3.85 15.84 48.48
N LEU A 563 -4.38 17.07 48.56
CA LEU A 563 -4.85 17.81 47.39
C LEU A 563 -3.71 18.13 46.41
N LEU A 564 -2.53 18.51 46.92
CA LEU A 564 -1.35 18.78 46.09
C LEU A 564 -0.82 17.52 45.39
N LEU A 565 -0.75 16.39 46.10
CA LEU A 565 -0.34 15.11 45.51
C LEU A 565 -1.36 14.64 44.47
N ALA A 566 -2.66 14.71 44.76
CA ALA A 566 -3.71 14.38 43.81
C ALA A 566 -3.66 15.29 42.57
N GLY A 567 -3.46 16.60 42.77
CA GLY A 567 -3.28 17.56 41.69
C GLY A 567 -2.03 17.29 40.85
N ALA A 568 -0.90 16.98 41.49
CA ALA A 568 0.35 16.66 40.81
C ALA A 568 0.28 15.33 40.02
N THR A 569 -0.35 14.30 40.59
CA THR A 569 -0.59 13.02 39.90
C THR A 569 -1.57 13.20 38.75
N SER A 570 -2.63 13.99 38.92
CA SER A 570 -3.56 14.32 37.84
C SER A 570 -2.88 15.10 36.71
N LEU A 571 -2.02 16.07 37.05
CA LEU A 571 -1.23 16.83 36.08
C LEU A 571 -0.22 15.94 35.35
N ALA A 572 0.46 15.04 36.07
CA ALA A 572 1.40 14.09 35.47
C ALA A 572 0.69 13.10 34.54
N MET A 573 -0.50 12.62 34.92
CA MET A 573 -1.32 11.75 34.08
C MET A 573 -1.83 12.50 32.84
N MET A 574 -2.29 13.73 33.00
CA MET A 574 -2.71 14.60 31.91
C MET A 574 -1.56 14.85 30.91
N LEU A 575 -0.37 15.17 31.41
CA LEU A 575 0.84 15.35 30.58
C LEU A 575 1.25 14.05 29.89
N ALA A 576 1.18 12.91 30.57
CA ALA A 576 1.46 11.61 29.97
C ALA A 576 0.46 11.26 28.86
N MET A 577 -0.83 11.53 29.05
CA MET A 577 -1.86 11.33 28.02
C MET A 577 -1.65 12.26 26.81
N LEU A 578 -1.33 13.54 27.05
CA LEU A 578 -0.98 14.50 25.99
C LEU A 578 0.23 14.06 25.16
N LEU A 579 1.25 13.48 25.81
CA LEU A 579 2.46 13.00 25.15
C LEU A 579 2.26 11.66 24.42
N THR A 580 1.37 10.81 24.92
CA THR A 580 1.13 9.47 24.38
C THR A 580 0.22 9.51 23.15
N TRP A 581 -0.67 10.50 23.04
CA TRP A 581 -1.64 10.57 21.93
C TRP A 581 -1.21 11.46 20.77
N GLY A 582 0.04 11.92 20.74
CA GLY A 582 0.67 12.42 19.52
C GLY A 582 -0.16 13.46 18.74
N MET A 583 -0.89 14.33 19.43
CA MET A 583 -1.62 15.40 18.74
C MET A 583 -0.57 16.35 18.12
N PRO A 584 -0.60 16.58 16.80
CA PRO A 584 0.38 17.42 16.12
C PRO A 584 0.17 18.87 16.53
N LYS A 585 0.89 19.32 17.57
CA LYS A 585 0.90 20.69 18.14
C LYS A 585 -0.49 21.17 18.64
N PRO A 586 -0.57 21.83 19.81
CA PRO A 586 -1.86 22.09 20.43
C PRO A 586 -2.57 23.28 19.79
N ALA A 587 -3.63 22.98 19.02
CA ALA A 587 -4.81 23.83 18.92
C ALA A 587 -5.52 23.84 20.28
N LEU A 588 -4.92 24.53 21.26
CA LEU A 588 -5.40 24.67 22.64
C LEU A 588 -6.61 25.62 22.76
N PHE A 589 -7.19 26.03 21.63
CA PHE A 589 -8.36 26.89 21.59
C PHE A 589 -9.21 26.47 20.39
N MET A 590 -10.12 25.51 20.57
CA MET A 590 -11.51 25.52 20.09
C MET A 590 -12.23 24.24 20.55
N ARG A 591 -13.05 24.39 21.61
CA ARG A 591 -14.37 23.77 21.91
C ARG A 591 -14.60 22.32 21.41
N ASP A 592 -14.78 21.32 22.27
CA ASP A 592 -15.83 21.25 23.29
C ASP A 592 -15.36 20.77 24.69
N GLU A 593 -15.51 21.66 25.67
CA GLU A 593 -14.93 21.59 27.02
C GLU A 593 -15.83 20.88 28.06
N VAL A 594 -16.90 20.20 27.66
CA VAL A 594 -17.91 19.69 28.63
C VAL A 594 -17.58 18.27 29.15
N ASN A 595 -16.76 17.48 28.45
CA ASN A 595 -16.37 16.15 28.93
C ASN A 595 -15.20 16.16 29.93
N LEU A 596 -14.42 17.25 29.98
CA LEU A 596 -13.35 17.43 30.96
C LEU A 596 -13.90 17.69 32.37
N LEU A 597 -15.06 18.36 32.49
CA LEU A 597 -15.71 18.63 33.77
C LEU A 597 -16.24 17.34 34.43
N LEU A 598 -16.61 16.33 33.65
CA LEU A 598 -17.09 15.04 34.15
C LEU A 598 -15.94 14.10 34.57
N ALA A 599 -14.80 14.14 33.87
CA ALA A 599 -13.58 13.44 34.28
C ALA A 599 -12.99 14.04 35.58
N LEU A 600 -13.15 15.35 35.77
CA LEU A 600 -12.80 16.05 37.01
C LEU A 600 -13.73 15.70 38.19
N LEU A 601 -15.00 15.39 37.93
CA LEU A 601 -15.97 15.05 38.99
C LEU A 601 -15.86 13.60 39.49
N THR A 602 -15.34 12.67 38.69
CA THR A 602 -15.18 11.26 39.10
C THR A 602 -13.80 10.93 39.67
N GLY A 603 -12.76 11.70 39.34
CA GLY A 603 -11.43 11.55 39.98
C GLY A 603 -11.37 12.03 41.44
N GLY A 604 -12.38 12.79 41.88
CA GLY A 604 -12.40 13.48 43.19
C GLY A 604 -13.09 12.77 44.35
N LEU A 605 -13.67 11.58 44.17
CA LEU A 605 -14.55 10.96 45.17
C LEU A 605 -14.00 9.70 45.86
N LEU A 606 -12.69 9.53 45.99
CA LEU A 606 -12.14 8.45 46.82
C LEU A 606 -11.03 8.91 47.76
N TYR A 607 -11.45 9.24 48.98
CA TYR A 607 -10.66 9.01 50.18
C TYR A 607 -11.51 8.29 51.23
N PHE A 608 -11.27 6.99 51.43
CA PHE A 608 -11.00 6.33 52.73
C PHE A 608 -10.95 4.79 52.55
N SER A 609 -10.02 4.14 53.28
CA SER A 609 -10.02 2.70 53.65
C SER A 609 -9.44 1.69 52.61
N PRO A 610 -9.05 0.46 53.01
CA PRO A 610 -7.70 -0.09 52.95
C PRO A 610 -7.40 -0.88 51.65
N SER A 611 -8.08 -0.56 50.56
CA SER A 611 -8.02 -1.31 49.30
C SER A 611 -7.41 -0.51 48.16
N LEU A 612 -6.47 0.41 48.42
CA LEU A 612 -5.78 1.21 47.39
C LEU A 612 -5.18 0.34 46.28
N LEU A 613 -4.59 -0.81 46.64
CA LEU A 613 -4.05 -1.77 45.67
C LEU A 613 -5.14 -2.42 44.82
N LEU A 614 -6.31 -2.73 45.39
CA LEU A 614 -7.44 -3.29 44.65
C LEU A 614 -8.08 -2.22 43.76
N SER A 615 -8.21 -0.98 44.23
CA SER A 615 -8.74 0.13 43.45
C SER A 615 -7.80 0.55 42.32
N LEU A 616 -6.48 0.50 42.54
CA LEU A 616 -5.48 0.69 41.50
C LEU A 616 -5.47 -0.48 40.49
N LEU A 617 -5.61 -1.73 40.95
CA LEU A 617 -5.70 -2.90 40.07
C LEU A 617 -7.00 -2.89 39.25
N LEU A 618 -8.13 -2.54 39.85
CA LEU A 618 -9.41 -2.41 39.16
C LEU A 618 -9.42 -1.17 38.26
N GLY A 619 -8.77 -0.08 38.65
CA GLY A 619 -8.57 1.10 37.82
C GLY A 619 -7.68 0.81 36.61
N LEU A 620 -6.61 0.04 36.78
CA LEU A 620 -5.76 -0.46 35.69
C LEU A 620 -6.50 -1.46 34.79
N ALA A 621 -7.34 -2.32 35.36
CA ALA A 621 -8.18 -3.25 34.58
C ALA A 621 -9.27 -2.51 33.79
N LEU A 622 -9.92 -1.51 34.40
CA LEU A 622 -10.88 -0.64 33.74
C LEU A 622 -10.21 0.22 32.67
N PHE A 623 -9.01 0.77 32.95
CA PHE A 623 -8.19 1.47 31.96
C PHE A 623 -7.83 0.54 30.80
N GLY A 624 -7.42 -0.69 31.06
CA GLY A 624 -7.17 -1.70 30.03
C GLY A 624 -8.41 -2.02 29.19
N LEU A 625 -9.60 -2.11 29.82
CA LEU A 625 -10.87 -2.33 29.13
C LEU A 625 -11.30 -1.13 28.28
N VAL A 626 -11.14 0.09 28.80
CA VAL A 626 -11.41 1.34 28.07
C VAL A 626 -10.44 1.51 26.90
N PHE A 627 -9.17 1.17 27.10
CA PHE A 627 -8.12 1.24 26.09
C PHE A 627 -8.34 0.22 24.95
N GLN A 628 -8.90 -0.96 25.26
CA GLN A 628 -9.22 -1.96 24.23
C GLN A 628 -10.58 -1.74 23.57
N ARG A 629 -11.62 -1.36 24.33
CA ARG A 629 -12.99 -1.14 23.86
C ARG A 629 -13.72 -0.10 24.73
N LEU A 630 -13.63 1.16 24.32
CA LEU A 630 -14.16 2.35 24.98
C LEU A 630 -15.61 2.18 25.50
N GLU A 631 -16.49 1.62 24.67
CA GLU A 631 -17.91 1.47 24.98
C GLU A 631 -18.17 0.55 26.19
N SER A 632 -17.44 -0.56 26.28
CA SER A 632 -17.61 -1.55 27.36
C SER A 632 -17.14 -1.00 28.71
N GLY A 633 -16.05 -0.21 28.70
CA GLY A 633 -15.54 0.46 29.89
C GLY A 633 -16.49 1.54 30.41
N LEU A 634 -17.14 2.29 29.51
CA LEU A 634 -18.14 3.30 29.88
C LEU A 634 -19.41 2.67 30.47
N ILE A 635 -19.91 1.57 29.89
CA ILE A 635 -21.10 0.85 30.39
C ILE A 635 -20.87 0.30 31.80
N LEU A 636 -19.71 -0.30 32.06
CA LEU A 636 -19.35 -0.80 33.39
C LEU A 636 -19.27 0.32 34.44
N THR A 637 -18.78 1.50 34.05
CA THR A 637 -18.68 2.67 34.91
C THR A 637 -20.07 3.21 35.29
N LEU A 638 -21.01 3.22 34.32
CA LEU A 638 -22.40 3.61 34.54
C LEU A 638 -23.17 2.63 35.43
N LEU A 639 -22.95 1.32 35.27
CA LEU A 639 -23.63 0.26 36.03
C LEU A 639 -23.40 0.38 37.54
N TRP A 640 -22.18 0.76 37.95
CA TRP A 640 -21.78 0.82 39.35
C TRP A 640 -22.01 2.18 40.03
N ALA A 641 -22.25 3.23 39.25
CA ALA A 641 -22.44 4.60 39.74
C ALA A 641 -23.46 4.77 40.90
N PRO A 642 -24.60 4.05 40.96
CA PRO A 642 -25.57 4.21 42.04
C PRO A 642 -25.08 3.74 43.42
N PHE A 643 -24.10 2.82 43.45
CA PHE A 643 -23.59 2.23 44.70
C PHE A 643 -22.53 3.10 45.39
N PHE A 644 -22.13 4.22 44.78
CA PHE A 644 -21.11 5.15 45.29
C PHE A 644 -21.68 6.51 45.72
N LEU A 645 -23.00 6.69 45.64
CA LEU A 645 -23.69 7.94 46.01
C LEU A 645 -24.32 7.92 47.42
N TYR A 646 -24.01 6.92 48.25
CA TYR A 646 -24.39 6.85 49.66
C TYR A 646 -23.27 6.36 50.57
#